data_AF-A0A1S1MTF3-F1
#
_entry.id   AF-A0A1S1MTF3-F1
#
_cell.length_a   1.000
_cell.length_b   1.000
_cell.length_c   1.000
_cell.angle_alpha   90.00
_cell.angle_beta   90.00
_cell.angle_gamma   90.00
#
_symmetry.space_group_name_H-M   'P 1'
#
loop_
_entity.id
_entity.type
_entity.pdbx_description
1 polymer ?
#
loop_
_entity_poly.entity_id
_entity_poly.type
_entity_poly.pdbx_seq_one_letter_code
_entity_poly.pdbx_strand_id
1 'polypeptide(L)'
;MSKARVYKPSHLKMLFARSGNQCAMPECKNNLINEHNDTVVGKICHIEAANSKGPRYNANMSDEQRRDITNLILLCSDHHDEIDNKANVKVYTVKRLKDIKEAHEAKHGNYPYVIKKHHLDQLQQGLDELHENLDNTKKIVTQSQEVLDEVHKNTAECLERVEELATLLTNNGGANAQQEIDSYKAQFGMFDWLTGRQINTFAQIIKEHCDHVENKRKSFIFTQNLILAVFKLTKLGEIITSWNQNSKSPERLDHLQFIQCGIMAHGCLEQIPKDILEDVRLFKQIFIHPLYFNGYLRTFVLELQEAKALGIDLIEHYQQDAYLFENLTRIFSSLKRFLEINVEDIYPDKKAAHIVENLPQEFLLLTTSEGVSVRHLHECDKVFANLPAHPSFPIKDSQIVTSRGKTIIISFDARRCFYWDPEQDLVESTFFKTPAGEEIRDIFCDVSANGAINCFVQLERQLTQFVDFKQTQSVNLPKAFVLSRHQNGFVGLDRSALPKQPFLWFIDESFKLKQVLTCQQLYTIIVNSHEVQQWHKEKLAQPYTLLHWRNENYNPHVQSLNHLAKDVILIRTKVYFCSVLIFLKVSDGMYEVINIFRLHKAVSISVDATPHHDNIMLCCGYLNMNDNNVSCDFIELEDFRPINITSVQNRSSNITKISDVHQVQLANSNEVYLNEMNNKLIRYNCSDNTFVEYSFEHEELYKITLSTHPT
;
A
#
# COMPACT_ATOMS: atom_id res chain seq x y z
N MET A 1 -80.06 -49.09 -8.33
CA MET A 1 -79.04 -50.05 -7.85
C MET A 1 -78.87 -49.89 -6.34
N SER A 2 -78.71 -50.97 -5.58
CA SER A 2 -78.56 -50.91 -4.12
C SER A 2 -77.25 -50.19 -3.74
N LYS A 3 -77.30 -49.36 -2.69
CA LYS A 3 -76.14 -48.61 -2.16
C LYS A 3 -75.43 -49.34 -1.01
N ALA A 4 -75.92 -50.52 -0.60
CA ALA A 4 -75.46 -51.22 0.60
C ALA A 4 -73.96 -51.59 0.61
N ARG A 5 -73.29 -51.66 -0.56
CA ARG A 5 -71.85 -51.94 -0.72
C ARG A 5 -71.03 -50.74 -1.19
N VAL A 6 -71.64 -49.57 -1.31
CA VAL A 6 -70.92 -48.32 -1.62
C VAL A 6 -70.57 -47.65 -0.30
N TYR A 7 -69.47 -48.08 0.32
CA TYR A 7 -69.07 -47.60 1.65
C TYR A 7 -68.59 -46.15 1.63
N LYS A 8 -68.87 -45.41 2.71
CA LYS A 8 -68.38 -44.04 2.87
C LYS A 8 -66.87 -44.07 3.15
N PRO A 9 -66.03 -43.28 2.44
CA PRO A 9 -64.58 -43.28 2.66
C PRO A 9 -64.15 -43.00 4.10
N SER A 10 -64.86 -42.12 4.82
CA SER A 10 -64.62 -41.86 6.24
C SER A 10 -64.89 -43.07 7.14
N HIS A 11 -65.92 -43.87 6.83
CA HIS A 11 -66.23 -45.09 7.56
C HIS A 11 -65.19 -46.18 7.29
N LEU A 12 -64.70 -46.30 6.04
CA LEU A 12 -63.63 -47.22 5.70
C LEU A 12 -62.35 -46.91 6.49
N LYS A 13 -61.91 -45.64 6.48
CA LYS A 13 -60.73 -45.20 7.24
C LYS A 13 -60.87 -45.51 8.74
N MET A 14 -62.04 -45.22 9.31
CA MET A 14 -62.29 -45.45 10.74
C MET A 14 -62.39 -46.95 11.07
N LEU A 15 -63.00 -47.76 10.21
CA LEU A 15 -63.10 -49.21 10.40
C LEU A 15 -61.72 -49.87 10.37
N PHE A 16 -60.88 -49.50 9.41
CA PHE A 16 -59.50 -50.01 9.33
C PHE A 16 -58.63 -49.50 10.49
N ALA A 17 -58.73 -48.22 10.86
CA ALA A 17 -57.97 -47.67 11.98
C ALA A 17 -58.31 -48.37 13.31
N ARG A 18 -59.59 -48.64 13.57
CA ARG A 18 -60.03 -49.34 14.79
C ARG A 18 -59.75 -50.84 14.78
N SER A 19 -59.38 -51.42 13.64
CA SER A 19 -59.08 -52.86 13.55
C SER A 19 -57.70 -53.23 14.09
N GLY A 20 -56.77 -52.27 14.21
CA GLY A 20 -55.38 -52.55 14.59
C GLY A 20 -54.61 -53.47 13.63
N ASN A 21 -55.05 -53.54 12.36
CA ASN A 21 -54.61 -54.52 11.34
C ASN A 21 -54.89 -55.99 11.71
N GLN A 22 -55.83 -56.27 12.62
CA GLN A 22 -56.14 -57.62 13.06
C GLN A 22 -57.61 -57.97 12.79
N CYS A 23 -57.85 -59.21 12.37
CA CYS A 23 -59.19 -59.76 12.21
C CYS A 23 -60.00 -59.62 13.51
N ALA A 24 -61.25 -59.16 13.40
CA ALA A 24 -62.09 -58.94 14.58
C ALA A 24 -62.58 -60.22 15.26
N MET A 25 -62.46 -61.41 14.64
CA MET A 25 -62.92 -62.66 15.26
C MET A 25 -62.07 -62.96 16.52
N PRO A 26 -62.69 -63.38 17.65
CA PRO A 26 -61.95 -63.65 18.88
C PRO A 26 -60.86 -64.70 18.66
N GLU A 27 -59.72 -64.52 19.32
CA GLU A 27 -58.53 -65.37 19.22
C GLU A 27 -57.85 -65.42 17.83
N CYS A 28 -58.44 -64.82 16.79
CA CYS A 28 -57.81 -64.76 15.47
C CYS A 28 -56.70 -63.71 15.46
N LYS A 29 -55.49 -64.12 15.06
CA LYS A 29 -54.31 -63.25 14.95
C LYS A 29 -53.97 -62.91 13.50
N ASN A 30 -54.84 -63.26 12.55
CA ASN A 30 -54.59 -62.99 11.14
C ASN A 30 -54.60 -61.48 10.87
N ASN A 31 -53.58 -61.03 10.14
CA ASN A 31 -53.49 -59.65 9.71
C ASN A 31 -54.44 -59.35 8.53
N LEU A 32 -54.90 -58.12 8.44
CA LEU A 32 -55.84 -57.67 7.39
C LEU A 32 -55.14 -57.01 6.21
N ILE A 33 -53.85 -56.74 6.36
CA ILE A 33 -52.90 -56.37 5.31
C ILE A 33 -51.85 -57.48 5.26
N ASN A 34 -51.43 -57.85 4.06
CA ASN A 34 -50.42 -58.89 3.86
C ASN A 34 -49.07 -58.50 4.50
N GLU A 35 -48.16 -59.47 4.60
CA GLU A 35 -46.86 -59.31 5.25
C GLU A 35 -45.95 -58.25 4.59
N HIS A 36 -46.18 -57.96 3.30
CA HIS A 36 -45.46 -56.92 2.55
C HIS A 36 -46.06 -55.51 2.69
N ASN A 37 -47.15 -55.34 3.46
CA ASN A 37 -47.84 -54.08 3.73
C ASN A 37 -48.37 -53.31 2.49
N ASP A 38 -48.50 -53.97 1.35
CA ASP A 38 -48.91 -53.34 0.08
C ASP A 38 -50.34 -53.72 -0.36
N THR A 39 -50.92 -54.77 0.24
CA THR A 39 -52.21 -55.33 -0.20
C THR A 39 -53.14 -55.57 0.98
N VAL A 40 -54.37 -55.02 0.90
CA VAL A 40 -55.43 -55.27 1.87
C VAL A 40 -56.09 -56.63 1.58
N VAL A 41 -55.82 -57.62 2.42
CA VAL A 41 -56.37 -58.98 2.32
C VAL A 41 -57.63 -59.18 3.15
N GLY A 42 -57.87 -58.31 4.14
CA GLY A 42 -59.07 -58.28 4.96
C GLY A 42 -60.33 -57.92 4.18
N LYS A 43 -61.47 -58.46 4.62
CA LYS A 43 -62.78 -58.30 4.00
C LYS A 43 -63.72 -57.55 4.93
N ILE A 44 -64.41 -56.55 4.38
CA ILE A 44 -65.47 -55.82 5.08
C ILE A 44 -66.73 -56.67 5.00
N CYS A 45 -67.17 -57.16 6.15
CA CYS A 45 -68.34 -58.00 6.29
C CYS A 45 -69.53 -57.18 6.79
N HIS A 46 -70.72 -57.48 6.27
CA HIS A 46 -71.96 -56.96 6.81
C HIS A 46 -72.46 -57.85 7.95
N ILE A 47 -72.75 -57.28 9.11
CA ILE A 47 -73.33 -58.02 10.23
C ILE A 47 -74.76 -58.47 9.86
N GLU A 48 -75.60 -57.53 9.42
CA GLU A 48 -76.87 -57.80 8.73
C GLU A 48 -76.67 -57.64 7.22
N ALA A 49 -76.95 -58.70 6.45
CA ALA A 49 -76.50 -58.80 5.06
C ALA A 49 -76.96 -57.66 4.14
N ALA A 50 -76.11 -57.33 3.18
CA ALA A 50 -76.40 -56.36 2.13
C ALA A 50 -77.47 -56.82 1.12
N ASN A 51 -77.62 -58.12 0.90
CA ASN A 51 -78.48 -58.70 -0.13
C ASN A 51 -79.62 -59.53 0.51
N SER A 52 -80.83 -59.44 -0.05
CA SER A 52 -82.02 -60.16 0.43
C SER A 52 -81.88 -61.69 0.50
N LYS A 53 -80.98 -62.26 -0.30
CA LYS A 53 -80.69 -63.71 -0.27
C LYS A 53 -79.55 -64.10 0.67
N GLY A 54 -78.91 -63.12 1.32
CA GLY A 54 -77.76 -63.30 2.20
C GLY A 54 -78.13 -63.78 3.62
N PRO A 55 -77.14 -64.25 4.39
CA PRO A 55 -77.34 -64.66 5.78
C PRO A 55 -77.73 -63.46 6.65
N ARG A 56 -78.69 -63.63 7.56
CA ARG A 56 -79.17 -62.56 8.47
C ARG A 56 -79.69 -61.31 7.77
N TYR A 57 -80.24 -61.43 6.55
CA TYR A 57 -80.86 -60.28 5.89
C TYR A 57 -82.09 -59.79 6.67
N ASN A 58 -82.09 -58.50 6.98
CA ASN A 58 -83.21 -57.82 7.59
C ASN A 58 -83.93 -56.95 6.54
N ALA A 59 -85.17 -57.32 6.21
CA ALA A 59 -85.98 -56.61 5.23
C ALA A 59 -86.36 -55.19 5.65
N ASN A 60 -86.33 -54.90 6.96
CA ASN A 60 -86.70 -53.59 7.52
C ASN A 60 -85.52 -52.59 7.57
N MET A 61 -84.31 -53.02 7.19
CA MET A 61 -83.12 -52.16 7.18
C MET A 61 -83.01 -51.38 5.86
N SER A 62 -82.63 -50.12 5.91
CA SER A 62 -82.33 -49.32 4.70
C SER A 62 -80.90 -49.55 4.21
N ASP A 63 -80.61 -49.22 2.94
CA ASP A 63 -79.25 -49.33 2.39
C ASP A 63 -78.22 -48.42 3.08
N GLU A 64 -78.66 -47.28 3.62
CA GLU A 64 -77.78 -46.39 4.42
C GLU A 64 -77.40 -47.04 5.75
N GLN A 65 -78.35 -47.67 6.43
CA GLN A 65 -78.08 -48.43 7.65
C GLN A 65 -77.19 -49.64 7.36
N ARG A 66 -77.43 -50.36 6.24
CA ARG A 66 -76.62 -51.51 5.87
C ARG A 66 -75.15 -51.16 5.67
N ARG A 67 -74.86 -49.99 5.08
CA ARG A 67 -73.48 -49.53 4.82
C ARG A 67 -72.89 -48.65 5.93
N ASP A 68 -73.60 -48.48 7.05
CA ASP A 68 -73.10 -47.73 8.20
C ASP A 68 -72.00 -48.50 8.94
N ILE A 69 -71.01 -47.79 9.49
CA ILE A 69 -69.87 -48.41 10.18
C ILE A 69 -70.31 -49.31 11.33
N THR A 70 -71.45 -49.03 11.96
CA THR A 70 -72.03 -49.84 13.05
C THR A 70 -72.49 -51.22 12.58
N ASN A 71 -72.79 -51.40 11.29
CA ASN A 71 -73.19 -52.67 10.68
C ASN A 71 -72.04 -53.39 9.95
N LEU A 72 -70.82 -52.85 10.00
CA LEU A 72 -69.66 -53.40 9.32
C LEU A 72 -68.62 -53.92 10.31
N ILE A 73 -68.08 -55.10 10.03
CA ILE A 73 -66.99 -55.70 10.80
C ILE A 73 -65.89 -56.16 9.83
N LEU A 74 -64.63 -56.04 10.23
CA LEU A 74 -63.49 -56.35 9.38
C LEU A 74 -62.87 -57.69 9.79
N LEU A 75 -62.86 -58.65 8.87
CA LEU A 75 -62.40 -60.03 9.12
C LEU A 75 -61.39 -60.48 8.07
N CYS A 76 -60.60 -61.51 8.36
CA CYS A 76 -59.81 -62.21 7.34
C CYS A 76 -60.73 -63.03 6.42
N SER A 77 -60.23 -63.45 5.27
CA SER A 77 -61.02 -64.18 4.26
C SER A 77 -61.68 -65.44 4.81
N ASP A 78 -60.97 -66.26 5.59
CA ASP A 78 -61.52 -67.50 6.15
C ASP A 78 -62.73 -67.26 7.06
N HIS A 79 -62.61 -66.31 7.99
CA HIS A 79 -63.70 -65.98 8.92
C HIS A 79 -64.83 -65.22 8.24
N HIS A 80 -64.54 -64.43 7.18
CA HIS A 80 -65.57 -63.85 6.34
C HIS A 80 -66.45 -64.96 5.73
N ASP A 81 -65.83 -65.96 5.13
CA ASP A 81 -66.55 -67.06 4.48
C ASP A 81 -67.28 -67.96 5.49
N GLU A 82 -66.69 -68.16 6.68
CA GLU A 82 -67.30 -68.93 7.76
C GLU A 82 -68.60 -68.29 8.28
N ILE A 83 -68.60 -66.97 8.52
CA ILE A 83 -69.80 -66.28 9.06
C ILE A 83 -70.89 -66.12 8.01
N ASP A 84 -70.53 -66.10 6.71
CA ASP A 84 -71.48 -65.96 5.62
C ASP A 84 -72.09 -67.30 5.16
N ASN A 85 -71.56 -68.43 5.65
CA ASN A 85 -72.18 -69.73 5.43
C ASN A 85 -73.55 -69.82 6.13
N LYS A 86 -74.60 -70.09 5.34
CA LYS A 86 -75.99 -70.17 5.85
C LYS A 86 -76.19 -71.23 6.93
N ALA A 87 -75.39 -72.31 6.93
CA ALA A 87 -75.43 -73.33 7.97
C ALA A 87 -75.04 -72.78 9.34
N ASN A 88 -74.19 -71.75 9.39
CA ASN A 88 -73.62 -71.21 10.61
C ASN A 88 -74.39 -70.00 11.18
N VAL A 89 -75.49 -69.57 10.54
CA VAL A 89 -76.26 -68.36 10.94
C VAL A 89 -76.78 -68.43 12.38
N LYS A 90 -77.10 -69.63 12.88
CA LYS A 90 -77.53 -69.83 14.27
C LYS A 90 -76.39 -69.63 15.28
N VAL A 91 -75.14 -69.87 14.86
CA VAL A 91 -73.94 -69.72 15.68
C VAL A 91 -73.45 -68.27 15.66
N TYR A 92 -73.43 -67.67 14.47
CA TYR A 92 -73.06 -66.26 14.24
C TYR A 92 -74.31 -65.43 14.03
N THR A 93 -75.03 -65.17 15.13
CA THR A 93 -76.19 -64.27 15.14
C THR A 93 -75.76 -62.80 15.03
N VAL A 94 -76.70 -61.92 14.64
CA VAL A 94 -76.46 -60.46 14.58
C VAL A 94 -75.90 -59.91 15.89
N LYS A 95 -76.48 -60.35 17.02
CA LYS A 95 -76.03 -59.93 18.35
C LYS A 95 -74.57 -60.33 18.60
N ARG A 96 -74.23 -61.59 18.36
CA ARG A 96 -72.85 -62.08 18.57
C ARG A 96 -71.83 -61.32 17.72
N LEU A 97 -72.15 -61.02 16.47
CA LEU A 97 -71.23 -60.27 15.60
C LEU A 97 -71.06 -58.81 16.04
N LYS A 98 -72.09 -58.18 16.61
CA LYS A 98 -71.96 -56.85 17.23
C LYS A 98 -71.08 -56.91 18.48
N ASP A 99 -71.29 -57.91 19.35
CA ASP A 99 -70.47 -58.10 20.56
C ASP A 99 -68.99 -58.33 20.19
N ILE A 100 -68.72 -59.12 19.14
CA ILE A 100 -67.36 -59.35 18.62
C ILE A 100 -66.74 -58.03 18.13
N LYS A 101 -67.48 -57.25 17.33
CA LYS A 101 -67.00 -55.94 16.84
C LYS A 101 -66.68 -54.99 17.99
N GLU A 102 -67.58 -54.84 18.95
CA GLU A 102 -67.41 -53.93 20.08
C GLU A 102 -66.23 -54.32 20.96
N ALA A 103 -66.07 -55.61 21.27
CA ALA A 103 -64.92 -56.11 22.04
C ALA A 103 -63.59 -55.87 21.30
N HIS A 104 -63.56 -56.11 19.99
CA HIS A 104 -62.36 -55.88 19.17
C HIS A 104 -62.00 -54.39 19.09
N GLU A 105 -62.97 -53.53 18.79
CA GLU A 105 -62.72 -52.09 18.69
C GLU A 105 -62.40 -51.47 20.05
N ALA A 106 -62.91 -51.98 21.17
CA ALA A 106 -62.52 -51.51 22.51
C ALA A 106 -61.05 -51.83 22.82
N LYS A 107 -60.53 -52.97 22.35
CA LYS A 107 -59.13 -53.37 22.53
C LYS A 107 -58.16 -52.49 21.75
N HIS A 108 -58.57 -52.03 20.56
CA HIS A 108 -57.69 -51.32 19.63
C HIS A 108 -58.01 -49.81 19.50
N GLY A 109 -59.16 -49.36 20.00
CA GLY A 109 -59.65 -47.99 19.87
C GLY A 109 -59.08 -46.98 20.87
N ASN A 110 -58.12 -47.38 21.73
CA ASN A 110 -57.59 -46.52 22.80
C ASN A 110 -56.10 -46.77 23.13
N TYR A 111 -55.22 -46.83 22.12
CA TYR A 111 -53.76 -46.88 22.37
C TYR A 111 -53.02 -45.64 21.80
N PRO A 112 -52.25 -44.89 22.64
CA PRO A 112 -51.13 -44.12 22.14
C PRO A 112 -50.10 -45.07 21.51
N TYR A 113 -49.43 -44.61 20.47
CA TYR A 113 -48.51 -45.41 19.63
C TYR A 113 -47.44 -46.13 20.47
N VAL A 114 -47.52 -47.46 20.58
CA VAL A 114 -46.52 -48.30 21.28
C VAL A 114 -45.49 -48.80 20.26
N ILE A 115 -44.24 -48.35 20.40
CA ILE A 115 -43.11 -48.77 19.56
C ILE A 115 -42.79 -50.25 19.85
N LYS A 116 -42.88 -51.11 18.83
CA LYS A 116 -42.63 -52.56 18.95
C LYS A 116 -41.13 -52.86 18.83
N LYS A 117 -40.67 -54.01 19.36
CA LYS A 117 -39.27 -54.46 19.29
C LYS A 117 -38.71 -54.44 17.86
N HIS A 118 -39.46 -54.84 16.85
CA HIS A 118 -38.96 -54.76 15.47
C HIS A 118 -38.80 -53.31 14.94
N HIS A 119 -39.54 -52.32 15.47
CA HIS A 119 -39.25 -50.91 15.19
C HIS A 119 -37.97 -50.49 15.92
N LEU A 120 -37.70 -51.04 17.12
CA LEU A 120 -36.40 -50.89 17.77
C LEU A 120 -35.30 -51.61 17.00
N ASP A 121 -35.56 -52.76 16.38
CA ASP A 121 -34.59 -53.52 15.58
C ASP A 121 -34.34 -52.83 14.23
N GLN A 122 -35.36 -52.21 13.62
CA GLN A 122 -35.20 -51.34 12.43
C GLN A 122 -34.52 -50.01 12.77
N LEU A 123 -34.80 -49.44 13.94
CA LEU A 123 -34.05 -48.30 14.47
C LEU A 123 -32.62 -48.70 14.82
N GLN A 124 -32.38 -49.93 15.31
CA GLN A 124 -31.06 -50.48 15.62
C GLN A 124 -30.30 -50.75 14.33
N GLN A 125 -30.93 -51.35 13.31
CA GLN A 125 -30.34 -51.56 12.00
C GLN A 125 -30.08 -50.24 11.29
N GLY A 126 -30.97 -49.26 11.41
CA GLY A 126 -30.73 -47.88 10.97
C GLY A 126 -29.64 -47.18 11.79
N LEU A 127 -29.51 -47.50 13.09
CA LEU A 127 -28.41 -47.05 13.94
C LEU A 127 -27.10 -47.72 13.56
N ASP A 128 -27.12 -48.97 13.14
CA ASP A 128 -25.97 -49.77 12.75
C ASP A 128 -25.50 -49.33 11.35
N GLU A 129 -26.43 -49.04 10.43
CA GLU A 129 -26.14 -48.37 9.15
C GLU A 129 -25.68 -46.92 9.35
N LEU A 130 -26.25 -46.19 10.32
CA LEU A 130 -25.74 -44.87 10.72
C LEU A 130 -24.39 -44.98 11.41
N HIS A 131 -24.10 -46.04 12.17
CA HIS A 131 -22.79 -46.29 12.78
C HIS A 131 -21.77 -46.72 11.73
N GLU A 132 -22.16 -47.52 10.74
CA GLU A 132 -21.31 -47.89 9.62
C GLU A 132 -21.06 -46.69 8.71
N ASN A 133 -22.08 -45.86 8.47
CA ASN A 133 -21.91 -44.57 7.78
C ASN A 133 -21.13 -43.56 8.62
N LEU A 134 -21.27 -43.57 9.96
CA LEU A 134 -20.48 -42.75 10.88
C LEU A 134 -19.06 -43.30 10.99
N ASP A 135 -18.82 -44.59 10.85
CA ASP A 135 -17.50 -45.22 10.88
C ASP A 135 -16.82 -45.11 9.52
N ASN A 136 -17.57 -45.06 8.43
CA ASN A 136 -17.09 -44.67 7.10
C ASN A 136 -16.85 -43.17 7.03
N THR A 137 -17.72 -42.34 7.62
CA THR A 137 -17.51 -40.89 7.76
C THR A 137 -16.37 -40.61 8.72
N LYS A 138 -16.22 -41.36 9.82
CA LYS A 138 -15.05 -41.31 10.70
C LYS A 138 -13.84 -41.85 9.99
N LYS A 139 -13.91 -42.87 9.13
CA LYS A 139 -12.77 -43.30 8.30
C LYS A 139 -12.39 -42.22 7.29
N ILE A 140 -13.35 -41.56 6.66
CA ILE A 140 -13.12 -40.43 5.74
C ILE A 140 -12.60 -39.23 6.52
N VAL A 141 -13.13 -38.94 7.72
CA VAL A 141 -12.68 -37.89 8.62
C VAL A 141 -11.34 -38.25 9.23
N THR A 142 -11.03 -39.51 9.52
CA THR A 142 -9.73 -40.00 10.02
C THR A 142 -8.73 -40.06 8.89
N GLN A 143 -9.11 -40.37 7.65
CA GLN A 143 -8.24 -40.23 6.47
C GLN A 143 -8.04 -38.76 6.11
N SER A 144 -9.06 -37.92 6.28
CA SER A 144 -8.95 -36.46 6.11
C SER A 144 -8.22 -35.83 7.29
N GLN A 145 -8.28 -36.41 8.48
CA GLN A 145 -7.55 -36.03 9.70
C GLN A 145 -6.14 -36.58 9.63
N GLU A 146 -5.88 -37.72 9.00
CA GLU A 146 -4.53 -38.22 8.69
C GLU A 146 -3.91 -37.36 7.60
N VAL A 147 -4.66 -36.92 6.59
CA VAL A 147 -4.19 -35.91 5.62
C VAL A 147 -4.05 -34.54 6.27
N LEU A 148 -4.94 -34.13 7.18
CA LEU A 148 -4.82 -32.87 7.95
C LEU A 148 -3.73 -32.94 9.02
N ASP A 149 -3.45 -34.11 9.58
CA ASP A 149 -2.41 -34.37 10.58
C ASP A 149 -1.08 -34.60 9.88
N GLU A 150 -1.06 -35.11 8.65
CA GLU A 150 0.12 -35.15 7.79
C GLU A 150 0.41 -33.77 7.23
N VAL A 151 -0.61 -32.98 6.85
CA VAL A 151 -0.47 -31.56 6.53
C VAL A 151 -0.08 -30.78 7.79
N HIS A 152 -0.68 -31.00 8.96
CA HIS A 152 -0.32 -30.33 10.21
C HIS A 152 1.04 -30.80 10.72
N LYS A 153 1.45 -32.05 10.52
CA LYS A 153 2.78 -32.56 10.83
C LYS A 153 3.81 -32.00 9.85
N ASN A 154 3.50 -31.89 8.58
CA ASN A 154 4.37 -31.22 7.59
C ASN A 154 4.43 -29.70 7.84
N THR A 155 3.36 -29.10 8.36
CA THR A 155 3.30 -27.68 8.76
C THR A 155 4.00 -27.45 10.10
N ALA A 156 3.90 -28.39 11.05
CA ALA A 156 4.56 -28.37 12.35
C ALA A 156 6.05 -28.69 12.22
N GLU A 157 6.45 -29.66 11.39
CA GLU A 157 7.84 -29.87 11.00
C GLU A 157 8.38 -28.66 10.24
N CYS A 158 7.60 -28.01 9.37
CA CYS A 158 7.99 -26.71 8.81
C CYS A 158 8.16 -25.62 9.88
N LEU A 159 7.25 -25.53 10.86
CA LEU A 159 7.32 -24.56 11.95
C LEU A 159 8.55 -24.79 12.83
N GLU A 160 8.73 -26.03 13.30
CA GLU A 160 9.83 -26.48 14.14
C GLU A 160 11.16 -26.30 13.41
N ARG A 161 11.22 -26.55 12.09
CA ARG A 161 12.41 -26.28 11.26
C ARG A 161 12.68 -24.81 11.00
N VAL A 162 11.65 -23.98 10.88
CA VAL A 162 11.84 -22.52 10.73
C VAL A 162 12.22 -21.89 12.07
N GLU A 163 11.71 -22.42 13.19
CA GLU A 163 12.15 -22.10 14.54
C GLU A 163 13.61 -22.55 14.76
N GLU A 164 13.99 -23.76 14.32
CA GLU A 164 15.39 -24.23 14.34
C GLU A 164 16.31 -23.35 13.48
N LEU A 165 15.90 -22.98 12.25
CA LEU A 165 16.62 -22.05 11.39
C LEU A 165 16.75 -20.67 12.03
N ALA A 166 15.67 -20.14 12.62
CA ALA A 166 15.69 -18.86 13.32
C ALA A 166 16.63 -18.90 14.53
N THR A 167 16.68 -20.03 15.24
CA THR A 167 17.54 -20.28 16.41
C THR A 167 19.02 -20.46 16.00
N LEU A 168 19.28 -21.13 14.87
CA LEU A 168 20.64 -21.31 14.32
C LEU A 168 21.19 -20.01 13.72
N LEU A 169 20.35 -19.23 13.03
CA LEU A 169 20.70 -17.92 12.46
C LEU A 169 20.91 -16.85 13.53
N THR A 170 20.20 -16.91 14.66
CA THR A 170 20.46 -16.06 15.83
C THR A 170 21.76 -16.43 16.55
N ASN A 171 22.14 -17.71 16.58
CA ASN A 171 23.31 -18.18 17.31
C ASN A 171 24.63 -18.14 16.52
N ASN A 172 24.61 -18.28 15.18
CA ASN A 172 25.83 -18.49 14.37
C ASN A 172 26.05 -17.44 13.28
N GLY A 173 25.89 -16.16 13.61
CA GLY A 173 26.07 -15.05 12.66
C GLY A 173 27.22 -15.25 11.65
N GLY A 174 26.84 -15.39 10.37
CA GLY A 174 27.72 -15.22 9.21
C GLY A 174 28.87 -16.23 9.06
N ALA A 175 28.58 -17.41 8.48
CA ALA A 175 29.44 -18.15 7.53
C ALA A 175 28.89 -19.55 7.23
N ASN A 176 28.39 -20.27 8.25
CA ASN A 176 27.93 -21.67 8.12
C ASN A 176 26.45 -21.83 7.72
N ALA A 177 25.65 -20.76 7.80
CA ALA A 177 24.22 -20.81 7.48
C ALA A 177 23.96 -21.25 6.03
N GLN A 178 24.82 -20.87 5.08
CA GLN A 178 24.61 -21.18 3.66
C GLN A 178 24.68 -22.69 3.37
N GLN A 179 25.61 -23.40 4.02
CA GLN A 179 25.85 -24.82 3.80
C GLN A 179 24.74 -25.68 4.42
N GLU A 180 24.21 -25.28 5.56
CA GLU A 180 23.01 -25.88 6.18
C GLU A 180 21.75 -25.55 5.37
N ILE A 181 21.56 -24.29 4.96
CA ILE A 181 20.45 -23.88 4.07
C ILE A 181 20.45 -24.69 2.77
N ASP A 182 21.61 -24.94 2.16
CA ASP A 182 21.71 -25.72 0.92
C ASP A 182 21.44 -27.22 1.13
N SER A 183 21.79 -27.78 2.30
CA SER A 183 21.38 -29.12 2.74
C SER A 183 19.85 -29.22 2.93
N TYR A 184 19.22 -28.19 3.52
CA TYR A 184 17.77 -28.13 3.71
C TYR A 184 17.01 -27.89 2.39
N LYS A 185 17.54 -27.06 1.47
CA LYS A 185 16.99 -26.86 0.11
C LYS A 185 16.84 -28.16 -0.69
N ALA A 186 17.70 -29.15 -0.44
CA ALA A 186 17.60 -30.46 -1.07
C ALA A 186 16.41 -31.31 -0.54
N GLN A 187 15.94 -31.05 0.69
CA GLN A 187 14.78 -31.71 1.30
C GLN A 187 13.46 -30.99 1.00
N PHE A 188 13.46 -29.66 0.81
CA PHE A 188 12.27 -28.87 0.47
C PHE A 188 11.80 -28.99 -0.99
N GLY A 189 12.38 -29.90 -1.78
CA GLY A 189 12.02 -30.16 -3.18
C GLY A 189 10.60 -30.70 -3.40
N MET A 190 9.77 -30.85 -2.37
CA MET A 190 8.49 -31.57 -2.41
C MET A 190 7.23 -30.72 -2.17
N PHE A 191 7.35 -29.41 -1.90
CA PHE A 191 6.17 -28.56 -1.64
C PHE A 191 5.90 -27.58 -2.78
N ASP A 192 4.84 -27.86 -3.54
CA ASP A 192 4.17 -26.90 -4.41
C ASP A 192 3.43 -25.87 -3.53
N TRP A 193 4.05 -24.70 -3.37
CA TRP A 193 3.47 -23.42 -2.93
C TRP A 193 2.91 -23.31 -1.49
N LEU A 194 3.06 -22.14 -0.85
CA LEU A 194 2.58 -21.90 0.53
C LEU A 194 1.09 -21.58 0.62
N THR A 195 0.44 -22.18 1.61
CA THR A 195 -0.90 -21.84 2.09
C THR A 195 -0.92 -20.51 2.88
N GLY A 196 -2.11 -19.92 3.03
CA GLY A 196 -2.29 -18.68 3.81
C GLY A 196 -1.88 -18.79 5.29
N ARG A 197 -1.96 -19.99 5.88
CA ARG A 197 -1.47 -20.23 7.25
C ARG A 197 0.07 -20.14 7.31
N GLN A 198 0.77 -20.67 6.31
CA GLN A 198 2.23 -20.59 6.21
C GLN A 198 2.72 -19.14 6.01
N ILE A 199 1.99 -18.31 5.25
CA ILE A 199 2.27 -16.87 5.12
C ILE A 199 2.14 -16.14 6.47
N ASN A 200 1.15 -16.51 7.29
CA ASN A 200 0.97 -15.88 8.61
C ASN A 200 2.06 -16.28 9.61
N THR A 201 2.50 -17.54 9.59
CA THR A 201 3.65 -17.97 10.40
C THR A 201 4.92 -17.25 9.95
N PHE A 202 5.13 -17.17 8.64
CA PHE A 202 6.24 -16.43 8.02
C PHE A 202 6.26 -14.95 8.45
N ALA A 203 5.10 -14.30 8.48
CA ALA A 203 4.92 -12.94 8.99
C ALA A 203 5.35 -12.80 10.46
N GLN A 204 4.98 -13.78 11.30
CA GLN A 204 5.30 -13.79 12.71
C GLN A 204 6.81 -13.91 12.96
N ILE A 205 7.50 -14.79 12.23
CA ILE A 205 8.95 -15.00 12.35
C ILE A 205 9.74 -13.76 11.91
N ILE A 206 9.36 -13.12 10.80
CA ILE A 206 10.00 -11.86 10.39
C ILE A 206 9.82 -10.81 11.46
N LYS A 207 8.60 -10.65 11.97
CA LYS A 207 8.30 -9.67 13.00
C LYS A 207 9.12 -9.93 14.27
N GLU A 208 9.12 -11.16 14.79
CA GLU A 208 9.86 -11.53 15.99
C GLU A 208 11.36 -11.33 15.81
N HIS A 209 11.95 -11.71 14.68
CA HIS A 209 13.38 -11.49 14.43
C HIS A 209 13.73 -10.00 14.28
N CYS A 210 12.94 -9.24 13.52
CA CYS A 210 13.22 -7.82 13.27
C CYS A 210 13.02 -6.96 14.53
N ASP A 211 12.09 -7.34 15.41
CA ASP A 211 11.90 -6.68 16.71
C ASP A 211 13.13 -6.85 17.64
N HIS A 212 13.96 -7.88 17.41
CA HIS A 212 15.15 -8.19 18.22
C HIS A 212 16.49 -7.84 17.54
N VAL A 213 16.49 -7.42 16.27
CA VAL A 213 17.70 -7.10 15.51
C VAL A 213 17.80 -5.58 15.27
N GLU A 214 18.68 -4.91 16.00
CA GLU A 214 18.94 -3.47 15.82
C GLU A 214 19.59 -3.13 14.47
N ASN A 215 20.16 -4.12 13.77
CA ASN A 215 20.89 -3.92 12.52
C ASN A 215 20.02 -4.20 11.28
N LYS A 216 19.60 -3.13 10.59
CA LYS A 216 18.82 -3.18 9.34
C LYS A 216 19.42 -4.09 8.26
N ARG A 217 20.75 -4.13 8.10
CA ARG A 217 21.43 -5.00 7.13
C ARG A 217 21.15 -6.48 7.43
N LYS A 218 21.24 -6.88 8.70
CA LYS A 218 20.90 -8.25 9.13
C LYS A 218 19.42 -8.55 8.94
N SER A 219 18.54 -7.61 9.29
CA SER A 219 17.09 -7.73 9.09
C SER A 219 16.75 -7.92 7.59
N PHE A 220 17.35 -7.14 6.69
CA PHE A 220 17.14 -7.27 5.24
C PHE A 220 17.59 -8.62 4.71
N ILE A 221 18.82 -9.04 5.04
CA ILE A 221 19.37 -10.35 4.62
C ILE A 221 18.47 -11.47 5.15
N PHE A 222 18.02 -11.38 6.41
CA PHE A 222 17.12 -12.35 7.00
C PHE A 222 15.79 -12.42 6.23
N THR A 223 15.16 -11.27 5.94
CA THR A 223 13.93 -11.21 5.15
C THR A 223 14.10 -11.82 3.77
N GLN A 224 15.18 -11.50 3.04
CA GLN A 224 15.47 -12.11 1.74
C GLN A 224 15.63 -13.63 1.85
N ASN A 225 16.44 -14.10 2.80
CA ASN A 225 16.70 -15.53 3.00
C ASN A 225 15.43 -16.30 3.36
N LEU A 226 14.59 -15.72 4.21
CA LEU A 226 13.33 -16.33 4.58
C LEU A 226 12.42 -16.43 3.35
N ILE A 227 12.27 -15.35 2.56
CA ILE A 227 11.45 -15.39 1.34
C ILE A 227 12.03 -16.39 0.33
N LEU A 228 13.35 -16.47 0.19
CA LEU A 228 14.02 -17.41 -0.70
C LEU A 228 13.89 -18.88 -0.27
N ALA A 229 13.66 -19.16 1.02
CA ALA A 229 13.34 -20.50 1.50
C ALA A 229 11.99 -21.00 0.94
N VAL A 230 11.12 -20.06 0.54
CA VAL A 230 9.76 -20.29 0.10
C VAL A 230 9.60 -20.12 -1.41
N PHE A 231 10.26 -19.11 -1.98
CA PHE A 231 10.10 -18.65 -3.35
C PHE A 231 11.42 -18.82 -4.12
N LYS A 232 11.46 -19.78 -5.04
CA LYS A 232 12.63 -19.98 -5.90
C LYS A 232 12.71 -18.87 -6.95
N LEU A 233 13.85 -18.17 -7.00
CA LEU A 233 14.14 -17.15 -8.03
C LEU A 233 13.98 -17.69 -9.46
N THR A 234 14.33 -18.95 -9.70
CA THR A 234 14.19 -19.60 -11.02
C THR A 234 12.72 -19.66 -11.46
N LYS A 235 11.82 -20.04 -10.56
CA LYS A 235 10.37 -20.13 -10.82
C LYS A 235 9.76 -18.76 -11.13
N LEU A 236 10.18 -17.71 -10.40
CA LEU A 236 9.81 -16.33 -10.71
C LEU A 236 10.31 -15.92 -12.11
N GLY A 237 11.55 -16.26 -12.45
CA GLY A 237 12.13 -16.00 -13.77
C GLY A 237 11.38 -16.71 -14.90
N GLU A 238 10.97 -17.96 -14.71
CA GLU A 238 10.19 -18.74 -15.66
C GLU A 238 8.82 -18.09 -15.94
N ILE A 239 8.10 -17.69 -14.89
CA ILE A 239 6.78 -17.03 -15.00
C ILE A 239 6.92 -15.67 -15.70
N ILE A 240 7.89 -14.84 -15.32
CA ILE A 240 8.18 -13.56 -15.99
C ILE A 240 8.49 -13.78 -17.48
N THR A 241 9.29 -14.79 -17.80
CA THR A 241 9.64 -15.13 -19.18
C THR A 241 8.42 -15.57 -19.98
N SER A 242 7.53 -16.36 -19.35
CA SER A 242 6.25 -16.77 -19.95
C SER A 242 5.36 -15.57 -20.28
N TRP A 243 5.25 -14.58 -19.39
CA TRP A 243 4.56 -13.31 -19.68
C TRP A 243 5.19 -12.58 -20.87
N ASN A 244 6.51 -12.41 -20.87
CA ASN A 244 7.20 -11.66 -21.93
C ASN A 244 6.99 -12.29 -23.32
N GLN A 245 6.85 -13.61 -23.40
CA GLN A 245 6.59 -14.34 -24.64
C GLN A 245 5.11 -14.28 -25.07
N ASN A 246 4.17 -14.21 -24.12
CA ASN A 246 2.74 -14.37 -24.37
C ASN A 246 1.89 -13.14 -24.03
N SER A 247 2.47 -11.99 -23.73
CA SER A 247 1.74 -10.77 -23.29
C SER A 247 0.65 -10.29 -24.25
N LYS A 248 0.75 -10.60 -25.55
CA LYS A 248 -0.28 -10.29 -26.56
C LYS A 248 -1.38 -11.34 -26.68
N SER A 249 -1.20 -12.50 -26.07
CA SER A 249 -2.10 -13.65 -26.11
C SER A 249 -2.16 -14.31 -24.71
N PRO A 250 -2.76 -13.63 -23.71
CA PRO A 250 -2.79 -14.10 -22.33
C PRO A 250 -3.44 -15.47 -22.16
N GLU A 251 -4.30 -15.89 -23.08
CA GLU A 251 -4.95 -17.21 -23.11
C GLU A 251 -3.96 -18.38 -23.16
N ARG A 252 -2.69 -18.14 -23.50
CA ARG A 252 -1.61 -19.15 -23.55
C ARG A 252 -0.86 -19.31 -22.23
N LEU A 253 -1.15 -18.45 -21.25
CA LEU A 253 -0.54 -18.52 -19.93
C LEU A 253 -1.17 -19.64 -19.11
N ASP A 254 -0.40 -20.21 -18.19
CA ASP A 254 -0.98 -20.97 -17.08
C ASP A 254 -1.61 -19.96 -16.10
N HIS A 255 -2.89 -19.64 -16.31
CA HIS A 255 -3.60 -18.59 -15.56
C HIS A 255 -3.61 -18.85 -14.05
N LEU A 256 -3.81 -20.11 -13.64
CA LEU A 256 -3.81 -20.47 -12.23
C LEU A 256 -2.44 -20.25 -11.60
N GLN A 257 -1.38 -20.69 -12.27
CA GLN A 257 -0.02 -20.47 -11.80
C GLN A 257 0.32 -18.97 -11.72
N PHE A 258 -0.11 -18.17 -12.70
CA PHE A 258 0.10 -16.71 -12.71
C PHE A 258 -0.61 -16.02 -11.55
N ILE A 259 -1.90 -16.32 -11.37
CA ILE A 259 -2.75 -15.74 -10.33
C ILE A 259 -2.20 -16.11 -8.95
N GLN A 260 -1.87 -17.39 -8.73
CA GLN A 260 -1.30 -17.84 -7.47
C GLN A 260 0.05 -17.18 -7.18
N CYS A 261 0.94 -17.12 -8.17
CA CYS A 261 2.23 -16.44 -8.03
C CYS A 261 2.06 -14.96 -7.70
N GLY A 262 1.11 -14.26 -8.35
CA GLY A 262 0.81 -12.86 -8.06
C GLY A 262 0.31 -12.62 -6.64
N ILE A 263 -0.65 -13.42 -6.17
CA ILE A 263 -1.18 -13.35 -4.80
C ILE A 263 -0.07 -13.60 -3.78
N MET A 264 0.73 -14.65 -3.96
CA MET A 264 1.78 -14.97 -3.01
C MET A 264 2.93 -13.96 -3.02
N ALA A 265 3.33 -13.49 -4.21
CA ALA A 265 4.38 -12.50 -4.31
C ALA A 265 3.99 -11.19 -3.61
N HIS A 266 2.73 -10.77 -3.75
CA HIS A 266 2.20 -9.65 -2.99
C HIS A 266 2.24 -9.92 -1.48
N GLY A 267 1.79 -11.10 -1.05
CA GLY A 267 1.83 -11.51 0.35
C GLY A 267 3.25 -11.48 0.94
N CYS A 268 4.27 -11.89 0.18
CA CYS A 268 5.68 -11.81 0.60
C CYS A 268 6.17 -10.37 0.70
N LEU A 269 5.82 -9.52 -0.29
CA LEU A 269 6.16 -8.09 -0.25
C LEU A 269 5.57 -7.41 1.00
N GLU A 270 4.34 -7.77 1.38
CA GLU A 270 3.69 -7.26 2.61
C GLU A 270 4.42 -7.65 3.90
N GLN A 271 5.26 -8.69 3.88
CA GLN A 271 6.05 -9.11 5.06
C GLN A 271 7.40 -8.42 5.18
N ILE A 272 7.83 -7.66 4.17
CA ILE A 272 9.09 -6.93 4.26
C ILE A 272 8.93 -5.83 5.33
N PRO A 273 9.89 -5.67 6.26
CA PRO A 273 9.83 -4.60 7.26
C PRO A 273 9.64 -3.23 6.60
N LYS A 274 8.75 -2.42 7.19
CA LYS A 274 8.31 -1.14 6.58
C LYS A 274 9.45 -0.17 6.34
N ASP A 275 10.41 -0.13 7.26
CA ASP A 275 11.59 0.72 7.15
C ASP A 275 12.53 0.27 6.02
N ILE A 276 12.69 -1.04 5.80
CA ILE A 276 13.39 -1.59 4.64
C ILE A 276 12.64 -1.26 3.33
N LEU A 277 11.31 -1.43 3.30
CA LEU A 277 10.51 -1.07 2.13
C LEU A 277 10.67 0.41 1.75
N GLU A 278 10.67 1.30 2.74
CA GLU A 278 10.89 2.73 2.53
C GLU A 278 12.32 3.02 2.05
N ASP A 279 13.34 2.35 2.60
CA ASP A 279 14.73 2.49 2.15
C ASP A 279 14.87 2.05 0.67
N VAL A 280 14.24 0.94 0.29
CA VAL A 280 14.18 0.44 -1.11
C VAL A 280 13.40 1.39 -2.02
N ARG A 281 12.33 2.02 -1.53
CA ARG A 281 11.53 3.01 -2.28
C ARG A 281 12.35 4.23 -2.68
N LEU A 282 13.24 4.67 -1.79
CA LEU A 282 14.02 5.90 -1.94
C LEU A 282 15.32 5.71 -2.74
N PHE A 283 15.71 4.46 -2.99
CA PHE A 283 16.91 4.15 -3.74
C PHE A 283 16.82 4.67 -5.19
N LYS A 284 17.95 5.12 -5.75
CA LYS A 284 18.00 5.67 -7.14
C LYS A 284 17.51 4.67 -8.18
N GLN A 285 17.78 3.38 -7.97
CA GLN A 285 17.29 2.28 -8.79
C GLN A 285 15.92 1.79 -8.32
N ILE A 286 14.98 1.62 -9.27
CA ILE A 286 13.64 1.11 -8.99
C ILE A 286 13.69 -0.43 -8.84
N PHE A 287 13.72 -0.91 -7.59
CA PHE A 287 13.61 -2.35 -7.29
C PHE A 287 12.14 -2.81 -7.20
N ILE A 288 11.32 -2.05 -6.47
CA ILE A 288 9.88 -2.31 -6.33
C ILE A 288 9.10 -1.29 -7.16
N HIS A 289 8.10 -1.76 -7.91
CA HIS A 289 7.32 -0.89 -8.78
C HIS A 289 6.58 0.20 -7.99
N PRO A 290 6.59 1.50 -8.40
CA PRO A 290 5.98 2.59 -7.64
C PRO A 290 4.50 2.41 -7.30
N LEU A 291 3.75 1.75 -8.18
CA LEU A 291 2.33 1.40 -7.97
C LEU A 291 2.08 0.40 -6.83
N TYR A 292 3.12 -0.24 -6.29
CA TYR A 292 3.00 -1.01 -5.06
C TYR A 292 2.75 -0.08 -3.85
N PHE A 293 3.58 0.96 -3.71
CA PHE A 293 3.57 1.86 -2.56
C PHE A 293 2.32 2.72 -2.44
N ASN A 294 1.65 3.03 -3.56
CA ASN A 294 0.38 3.76 -3.54
C ASN A 294 -0.85 2.83 -3.39
N GLY A 295 -0.63 1.53 -3.20
CA GLY A 295 -1.68 0.52 -3.02
C GLY A 295 -2.41 0.11 -4.31
N TYR A 296 -2.03 0.64 -5.48
CA TYR A 296 -2.69 0.30 -6.74
C TYR A 296 -2.51 -1.17 -7.12
N LEU A 297 -1.31 -1.74 -6.97
CA LEU A 297 -1.11 -3.17 -7.28
C LEU A 297 -1.87 -4.09 -6.32
N ARG A 298 -2.16 -3.63 -5.09
CA ARG A 298 -2.92 -4.39 -4.09
C ARG A 298 -4.38 -4.61 -4.51
N THR A 299 -4.96 -3.71 -5.31
CA THR A 299 -6.38 -3.83 -5.71
C THR A 299 -6.62 -5.08 -6.54
N PHE A 300 -5.70 -5.43 -7.45
CA PHE A 300 -5.80 -6.65 -8.27
C PHE A 300 -5.73 -7.93 -7.43
N VAL A 301 -4.92 -7.93 -6.37
CA VAL A 301 -4.78 -9.08 -5.48
C VAL A 301 -6.04 -9.27 -4.64
N LEU A 302 -6.62 -8.17 -4.13
CA LEU A 302 -7.90 -8.22 -3.42
C LEU A 302 -9.04 -8.71 -4.31
N GLU A 303 -9.11 -8.21 -5.55
CA GLU A 303 -10.11 -8.64 -6.53
C GLU A 303 -10.05 -10.16 -6.76
N LEU A 304 -8.84 -10.71 -6.94
CA LEU A 304 -8.64 -12.15 -7.12
C LEU A 304 -9.00 -12.97 -5.86
N GLN A 305 -8.69 -12.44 -4.68
CA GLN A 305 -9.06 -13.08 -3.41
C GLN A 305 -10.58 -13.10 -3.21
N GLU A 306 -11.27 -11.99 -3.54
CA GLU A 306 -12.72 -11.89 -3.50
C GLU A 306 -13.38 -12.84 -4.51
N ALA A 307 -12.90 -12.87 -5.75
CA ALA A 307 -13.39 -13.78 -6.79
C ALA A 307 -13.26 -15.25 -6.34
N LYS A 308 -12.12 -15.62 -5.74
CA LYS A 308 -11.91 -16.96 -5.18
C LYS A 308 -12.87 -17.26 -4.02
N ALA A 309 -13.09 -16.30 -3.11
CA ALA A 309 -14.00 -16.44 -1.98
C ALA A 309 -15.46 -16.60 -2.41
N LEU A 310 -15.85 -15.98 -3.53
CA LEU A 310 -17.16 -16.10 -4.15
C LEU A 310 -17.33 -17.39 -4.99
N GLY A 311 -16.28 -18.20 -5.12
CA GLY A 311 -16.30 -19.43 -5.92
C GLY A 311 -16.33 -19.19 -7.43
N ILE A 312 -15.85 -18.03 -7.90
CA ILE A 312 -15.73 -17.71 -9.32
C ILE A 312 -14.62 -18.58 -9.95
N ASP A 313 -14.88 -19.15 -11.13
CA ASP A 313 -13.84 -19.79 -11.93
C ASP A 313 -12.88 -18.73 -12.47
N LEU A 314 -11.69 -18.69 -11.87
CA LEU A 314 -10.67 -17.68 -12.17
C LEU A 314 -10.10 -17.81 -13.58
N ILE A 315 -10.06 -19.02 -14.15
CA ILE A 315 -9.58 -19.20 -15.52
C ILE A 315 -10.61 -18.63 -16.47
N GLU A 316 -11.86 -19.08 -16.36
CA GLU A 316 -12.93 -18.65 -17.27
C GLU A 316 -13.12 -17.13 -17.24
N HIS A 317 -13.06 -16.54 -16.05
CA HIS A 317 -13.28 -15.11 -15.84
C HIS A 317 -12.12 -14.24 -16.36
N TYR A 318 -10.87 -14.64 -16.11
CA TYR A 318 -9.70 -13.78 -16.36
C TYR A 318 -8.86 -14.16 -17.58
N GLN A 319 -9.15 -15.26 -18.29
CA GLN A 319 -8.35 -15.76 -19.42
C GLN A 319 -7.98 -14.73 -20.52
N GLN A 320 -8.75 -13.65 -20.68
CA GLN A 320 -8.50 -12.58 -21.67
C GLN A 320 -8.02 -11.26 -21.05
N ASP A 321 -7.86 -11.19 -19.72
CA ASP A 321 -7.51 -9.96 -19.02
C ASP A 321 -5.99 -9.72 -19.01
N ALA A 322 -5.47 -9.25 -20.14
CA ALA A 322 -4.07 -8.88 -20.27
C ALA A 322 -3.63 -7.84 -19.22
N TYR A 323 -4.53 -6.95 -18.81
CA TYR A 323 -4.20 -5.87 -17.89
C TYR A 323 -3.98 -6.39 -16.46
N LEU A 324 -4.80 -7.34 -16.01
CA LEU A 324 -4.59 -8.06 -14.76
C LEU A 324 -3.21 -8.73 -14.77
N PHE A 325 -2.91 -9.56 -15.77
CA PHE A 325 -1.65 -10.32 -15.81
C PHE A 325 -0.42 -9.42 -15.92
N GLU A 326 -0.52 -8.27 -16.59
CA GLU A 326 0.53 -7.26 -16.60
C GLU A 326 0.80 -6.74 -15.18
N ASN A 327 -0.26 -6.41 -14.42
CA ASN A 327 -0.12 -5.91 -13.06
C ASN A 327 0.36 -6.99 -12.08
N LEU A 328 -0.07 -8.25 -12.23
CA LEU A 328 0.51 -9.37 -11.49
C LEU A 328 2.02 -9.51 -11.80
N THR A 329 2.40 -9.33 -13.07
CA THR A 329 3.81 -9.34 -13.47
C THR A 329 4.63 -8.25 -12.79
N ARG A 330 4.06 -7.04 -12.65
CA ARG A 330 4.70 -5.96 -11.88
C ARG A 330 4.93 -6.36 -10.42
N ILE A 331 4.01 -7.11 -9.81
CA ILE A 331 4.13 -7.58 -8.41
C ILE A 331 5.28 -8.58 -8.28
N PHE A 332 5.24 -9.72 -8.99
CA PHE A 332 6.26 -10.75 -8.82
C PHE A 332 7.63 -10.35 -9.40
N SER A 333 7.68 -9.45 -10.38
CA SER A 333 8.94 -8.81 -10.81
C SER A 333 9.52 -7.87 -9.75
N SER A 334 8.67 -7.21 -8.95
CA SER A 334 9.13 -6.40 -7.81
C SER A 334 9.70 -7.28 -6.70
N LEU A 335 9.04 -8.40 -6.39
CA LEU A 335 9.58 -9.38 -5.44
C LEU A 335 10.91 -9.95 -5.94
N LYS A 336 10.98 -10.41 -7.19
CA LYS A 336 12.22 -10.94 -7.78
C LYS A 336 13.36 -9.93 -7.64
N ARG A 337 13.15 -8.68 -8.08
CA ARG A 337 14.16 -7.62 -7.97
C ARG A 337 14.57 -7.36 -6.53
N PHE A 338 13.63 -7.36 -5.58
CA PHE A 338 13.95 -7.22 -4.16
C PHE A 338 14.86 -8.36 -3.65
N LEU A 339 14.59 -9.60 -4.04
CA LEU A 339 15.40 -10.77 -3.66
C LEU A 339 16.78 -10.82 -4.33
N GLU A 340 16.96 -10.07 -5.42
CA GLU A 340 18.24 -9.95 -6.14
C GLU A 340 19.09 -8.76 -5.68
N ILE A 341 18.56 -7.90 -4.78
CA ILE A 341 19.33 -6.80 -4.21
C ILE A 341 20.54 -7.36 -3.46
N ASN A 342 21.73 -6.88 -3.82
CA ASN A 342 22.89 -7.00 -2.96
C ASN A 342 22.73 -6.01 -1.79
N VAL A 343 22.53 -6.53 -0.58
CA VAL A 343 22.25 -5.70 0.61
C VAL A 343 23.40 -4.73 0.92
N GLU A 344 24.63 -5.07 0.54
CA GLU A 344 25.79 -4.18 0.69
C GLU A 344 25.67 -2.89 -0.13
N ASP A 345 24.91 -2.89 -1.21
CA ASP A 345 24.68 -1.70 -2.04
C ASP A 345 23.68 -0.75 -1.35
N ILE A 346 22.81 -1.28 -0.48
CA ILE A 346 21.82 -0.52 0.28
C ILE A 346 22.30 -0.18 1.69
N TYR A 347 23.16 -0.98 2.31
CA TYR A 347 23.73 -0.68 3.64
C TYR A 347 25.23 -0.93 3.65
N PRO A 348 26.01 -0.16 2.86
CA PRO A 348 27.45 -0.32 2.83
C PRO A 348 28.06 0.06 4.17
N ASP A 349 29.23 -0.50 4.46
CA ASP A 349 30.03 -0.08 5.59
C ASP A 349 30.36 1.41 5.45
N LYS A 350 30.06 2.15 6.53
CA LYS A 350 30.22 3.59 6.54
C LYS A 350 31.70 3.96 6.52
N LYS A 351 32.14 4.63 5.46
CA LYS A 351 33.49 5.17 5.36
C LYS A 351 33.66 6.31 6.38
N ALA A 352 34.80 6.34 7.07
CA ALA A 352 35.15 7.46 7.92
C ALA A 352 35.37 8.73 7.09
N ALA A 353 35.01 9.88 7.66
CA ALA A 353 35.30 11.17 7.09
C ALA A 353 36.80 11.44 7.06
N HIS A 354 37.25 12.14 6.03
CA HIS A 354 38.56 12.79 6.01
C HIS A 354 38.40 14.16 6.69
N ILE A 355 39.12 14.38 7.79
CA ILE A 355 39.07 15.63 8.57
C ILE A 355 40.32 16.49 8.30
N VAL A 356 40.26 17.76 8.68
CA VAL A 356 41.38 18.71 8.57
C VAL A 356 41.75 19.27 9.95
N GLU A 357 43.04 19.45 10.24
CA GLU A 357 43.45 19.95 11.57
C GLU A 357 43.07 21.41 11.82
N ASN A 358 43.07 22.25 10.77
CA ASN A 358 42.69 23.65 10.83
C ASN A 358 41.93 24.02 9.56
N LEU A 359 40.65 24.33 9.71
CA LEU A 359 39.82 24.79 8.61
C LEU A 359 40.23 26.22 8.21
N PRO A 360 40.43 26.52 6.92
CA PRO A 360 40.69 27.89 6.49
C PRO A 360 39.44 28.76 6.69
N GLN A 361 39.64 30.08 6.81
CA GLN A 361 38.53 31.03 6.94
C GLN A 361 37.60 31.03 5.73
N GLU A 362 38.18 30.89 4.54
CA GLU A 362 37.46 30.86 3.27
C GLU A 362 37.62 29.48 2.62
N PHE A 363 36.48 28.85 2.31
CA PHE A 363 36.43 27.58 1.62
C PHE A 363 35.12 27.42 0.84
N LEU A 364 35.15 26.43 -0.05
CA LEU A 364 34.02 26.00 -0.85
C LEU A 364 33.47 24.70 -0.29
N LEU A 365 32.19 24.63 0.03
CA LEU A 365 31.50 23.40 0.37
C LEU A 365 30.75 22.88 -0.87
N LEU A 366 31.09 21.67 -1.31
CA LEU A 366 30.38 21.00 -2.39
C LEU A 366 29.56 19.85 -1.83
N THR A 367 28.25 19.86 -2.12
CA THR A 367 27.34 18.74 -1.89
C THR A 367 27.17 17.99 -3.20
N THR A 368 27.55 16.71 -3.21
CA THR A 368 27.56 15.85 -4.39
C THR A 368 26.85 14.52 -4.12
N SER A 369 26.68 13.69 -5.16
CA SER A 369 26.22 12.31 -5.00
C SER A 369 27.11 11.46 -4.10
N GLU A 370 28.41 11.77 -4.01
CA GLU A 370 29.39 10.98 -3.25
C GLU A 370 29.61 11.50 -1.82
N GLY A 371 29.09 12.68 -1.47
CA GLY A 371 29.34 13.26 -0.16
C GLY A 371 29.32 14.78 -0.10
N VAL A 372 29.80 15.27 1.04
CA VAL A 372 30.00 16.69 1.32
C VAL A 372 31.49 16.93 1.50
N SER A 373 32.05 17.83 0.70
CA SER A 373 33.49 18.11 0.71
C SER A 373 33.77 19.59 0.92
N VAL A 374 34.68 19.87 1.83
CA VAL A 374 35.30 21.18 2.05
C VAL A 374 36.51 21.26 1.15
N ARG A 375 36.51 22.22 0.24
CA ARG A 375 37.52 22.40 -0.82
C ARG A 375 38.11 23.80 -0.79
N HIS A 376 39.30 23.94 -1.37
CA HIS A 376 39.93 25.23 -1.55
C HIS A 376 39.08 26.11 -2.48
N LEU A 377 38.96 27.39 -2.12
CA LEU A 377 38.10 28.34 -2.82
C LEU A 377 38.49 28.48 -4.31
N HIS A 378 39.77 28.71 -4.60
CA HIS A 378 40.26 28.94 -5.97
C HIS A 378 40.89 27.71 -6.65
N GLU A 379 41.02 26.59 -5.94
CA GLU A 379 41.62 25.34 -6.45
C GLU A 379 40.64 24.21 -6.08
N CYS A 380 39.47 24.18 -6.71
CA CYS A 380 38.34 23.39 -6.23
C CYS A 380 38.58 21.86 -6.21
N ASP A 381 39.63 21.38 -6.87
CA ASP A 381 40.07 19.98 -6.81
C ASP A 381 40.79 19.64 -5.49
N LYS A 382 41.29 20.64 -4.78
CA LYS A 382 41.97 20.46 -3.49
C LYS A 382 40.95 20.32 -2.37
N VAL A 383 40.77 19.09 -1.91
CA VAL A 383 39.88 18.73 -0.80
C VAL A 383 40.62 18.86 0.53
N PHE A 384 40.07 19.63 1.46
CA PHE A 384 40.54 19.73 2.85
C PHE A 384 39.92 18.66 3.73
N ALA A 385 38.60 18.53 3.68
CA ALA A 385 37.84 17.58 4.46
C ALA A 385 36.70 17.02 3.61
N ASN A 386 36.30 15.78 3.85
CA ASN A 386 35.23 15.12 3.12
C ASN A 386 34.45 14.16 4.00
N LEU A 387 33.13 14.32 4.01
CA LEU A 387 32.17 13.39 4.59
C LEU A 387 31.53 12.58 3.45
N PRO A 388 31.85 11.28 3.33
CA PRO A 388 31.24 10.41 2.33
C PRO A 388 29.72 10.31 2.52
N ALA A 389 28.97 10.46 1.43
CA ALA A 389 27.54 10.19 1.42
C ALA A 389 27.30 8.68 1.51
N HIS A 390 26.11 8.36 2.00
CA HIS A 390 25.62 7.01 1.89
C HIS A 390 25.10 6.79 0.45
N PRO A 391 25.59 5.79 -0.32
CA PRO A 391 25.22 5.60 -1.73
C PRO A 391 23.71 5.53 -1.99
N SER A 392 22.98 4.99 -1.02
CA SER A 392 21.54 4.78 -1.06
C SER A 392 20.72 6.02 -0.72
N PHE A 393 21.33 6.97 0.00
CA PHE A 393 20.66 8.16 0.53
C PHE A 393 21.53 9.39 0.23
N PRO A 394 21.51 9.85 -1.03
CA PRO A 394 22.31 11.00 -1.43
C PRO A 394 21.92 12.23 -0.60
N ILE A 395 22.93 13.00 -0.23
CA ILE A 395 22.76 14.23 0.54
C ILE A 395 22.11 15.25 -0.39
N LYS A 396 20.96 15.78 0.01
CA LYS A 396 20.17 16.70 -0.82
C LYS A 396 20.71 18.13 -0.74
N ASP A 397 21.12 18.57 0.44
CA ASP A 397 21.61 19.91 0.70
C ASP A 397 22.51 19.94 1.95
N SER A 398 23.38 20.95 2.03
CA SER A 398 24.24 21.27 3.17
C SER A 398 24.35 22.78 3.42
N GLN A 399 24.34 23.18 4.68
CA GLN A 399 24.57 24.55 5.15
C GLN A 399 25.78 24.61 6.08
N ILE A 400 26.48 25.75 6.03
CA ILE A 400 27.63 26.04 6.88
C ILE A 400 27.16 26.93 8.03
N VAL A 401 27.49 26.55 9.25
CA VAL A 401 27.14 27.30 10.45
C VAL A 401 28.39 27.51 11.30
N THR A 402 28.68 28.75 11.67
CA THR A 402 29.77 29.06 12.63
C THR A 402 29.17 29.37 13.99
N SER A 403 29.39 28.49 14.97
CA SER A 403 28.87 28.62 16.32
C SER A 403 30.00 28.44 17.34
N ARG A 404 30.09 29.38 18.30
CA ARG A 404 31.05 29.32 19.42
C ARG A 404 32.50 29.08 18.96
N GLY A 405 32.89 29.68 17.83
CA GLY A 405 34.23 29.55 17.25
C GLY A 405 34.50 28.26 16.48
N LYS A 406 33.49 27.41 16.28
CA LYS A 406 33.58 26.19 15.48
C LYS A 406 32.71 26.27 14.23
N THR A 407 33.19 25.70 13.14
CA THR A 407 32.40 25.52 11.92
C THR A 407 31.74 24.15 11.93
N ILE A 408 30.42 24.13 11.84
CA ILE A 408 29.60 22.92 11.77
C ILE A 408 28.88 22.90 10.42
N ILE A 409 28.99 21.79 9.72
CA ILE A 409 28.26 21.54 8.49
C ILE A 409 26.99 20.77 8.84
N ILE A 410 25.84 21.30 8.44
CA ILE A 410 24.53 20.70 8.69
C ILE A 410 23.93 20.28 7.36
N SER A 411 23.60 19.01 7.23
CA SER A 411 23.16 18.42 5.98
C SER A 411 21.94 17.54 6.19
N PHE A 412 21.24 17.23 5.11
CA PHE A 412 20.13 16.27 5.14
C PHE A 412 20.07 15.40 3.91
N ASP A 413 19.55 14.19 4.10
CA ASP A 413 19.10 13.29 3.05
C ASP A 413 17.55 13.17 3.12
N ALA A 414 16.94 12.28 2.35
CA ALA A 414 15.49 12.12 2.36
C ALA A 414 14.91 11.74 3.75
N ARG A 415 15.71 11.13 4.64
CA ARG A 415 15.27 10.45 5.87
C ARG A 415 15.82 11.06 7.14
N ARG A 416 16.93 11.79 7.10
CA ARG A 416 17.56 12.32 8.30
C ARG A 416 18.26 13.65 8.09
N CYS A 417 18.33 14.42 9.17
CA CYS A 417 19.20 15.58 9.29
C CYS A 417 20.35 15.23 10.24
N PHE A 418 21.54 15.66 9.86
CA PHE A 418 22.77 15.39 10.60
C PHE A 418 23.71 16.59 10.54
N TYR A 419 24.68 16.60 11.44
CA TYR A 419 25.74 17.60 11.46
C TYR A 419 27.12 16.93 11.54
N TRP A 420 28.13 17.67 11.11
CA TRP A 420 29.50 17.22 11.02
C TRP A 420 30.47 18.38 11.30
N ASP A 421 31.38 18.20 12.26
CA ASP A 421 32.54 19.06 12.50
C ASP A 421 33.72 18.56 11.64
N PRO A 422 34.10 19.28 10.55
CA PRO A 422 35.16 18.84 9.64
C PRO A 422 36.55 18.76 10.27
N GLU A 423 36.73 19.27 11.49
CA GLU A 423 38.01 19.24 12.21
C GLU A 423 38.10 18.09 13.22
N GLN A 424 36.97 17.50 13.62
CA GLN A 424 36.91 16.56 14.76
C GLN A 424 36.13 15.27 14.47
N ASP A 425 35.09 15.35 13.65
CA ASP A 425 34.15 14.24 13.51
C ASP A 425 34.58 13.31 12.38
N LEU A 426 34.96 12.07 12.72
CA LEU A 426 35.16 11.00 11.73
C LEU A 426 33.84 10.45 11.18
N VAL A 427 32.73 10.77 11.82
CA VAL A 427 31.39 10.27 11.50
C VAL A 427 30.38 11.37 11.84
N GLU A 428 29.38 11.61 10.98
CA GLU A 428 28.34 12.60 11.23
C GLU A 428 27.35 12.17 12.32
N SER A 429 26.85 13.16 13.06
CA SER A 429 25.87 12.98 14.13
C SER A 429 24.46 13.29 13.65
N THR A 430 23.59 12.29 13.68
CA THR A 430 22.17 12.46 13.30
C THR A 430 21.37 13.06 14.46
N PHE A 431 20.63 14.14 14.21
CA PHE A 431 19.78 14.79 15.22
C PHE A 431 18.28 14.66 14.94
N PHE A 432 17.91 14.32 13.71
CA PHE A 432 16.51 14.11 13.34
C PHE A 432 16.39 12.99 12.31
N LYS A 433 15.35 12.15 12.46
CA LYS A 433 14.96 11.12 11.49
C LYS A 433 13.46 11.24 11.21
N THR A 434 13.06 11.13 9.95
CA THR A 434 11.65 11.24 9.57
C THR A 434 10.84 10.03 10.04
N PRO A 435 9.55 10.23 10.34
CA PRO A 435 8.59 9.12 10.42
C PRO A 435 8.55 8.30 9.11
N ALA A 436 7.99 7.09 9.16
CA ALA A 436 7.79 6.28 7.96
C ALA A 436 6.83 6.99 6.96
N GLY A 437 7.19 6.99 5.68
CA GLY A 437 6.40 7.63 4.62
C GLY A 437 6.57 9.15 4.49
N GLU A 438 7.38 9.79 5.34
CA GLU A 438 7.71 11.21 5.23
C GLU A 438 9.16 11.44 4.77
N GLU A 439 9.36 12.55 4.04
CA GLU A 439 10.67 12.96 3.53
C GLU A 439 11.00 14.39 3.95
N ILE A 440 12.27 14.64 4.26
CA ILE A 440 12.76 16.00 4.46
C ILE A 440 12.76 16.72 3.12
N ARG A 441 12.15 17.91 3.13
CA ARG A 441 12.04 18.82 2.01
C ARG A 441 13.14 19.87 2.04
N ASP A 442 13.41 20.43 3.21
CA ASP A 442 14.41 21.50 3.37
C ASP A 442 14.88 21.61 4.83
N ILE A 443 16.01 22.29 5.02
CA ILE A 443 16.51 22.72 6.34
C ILE A 443 16.85 24.21 6.30
N PHE A 444 16.69 24.92 7.41
CA PHE A 444 17.13 26.31 7.54
C PHE A 444 17.91 26.45 8.84
N CYS A 445 19.13 26.97 8.78
CA CYS A 445 19.96 27.12 9.96
C CYS A 445 20.39 28.58 10.18
N ASP A 446 20.33 29.03 11.43
CA ASP A 446 20.87 30.31 11.87
C ASP A 446 21.54 30.18 13.25
N VAL A 447 22.35 31.18 13.61
CA VAL A 447 23.03 31.22 14.90
C VAL A 447 22.54 32.42 15.70
N SER A 448 22.04 32.14 16.90
CA SER A 448 21.61 33.17 17.84
C SER A 448 22.80 33.98 18.36
N ALA A 449 22.56 35.18 18.87
CA ALA A 449 23.61 36.04 19.44
C ALA A 449 24.43 35.38 20.58
N ASN A 450 23.85 34.42 21.30
CA ASN A 450 24.53 33.63 22.34
C ASN A 450 25.31 32.41 21.77
N GLY A 451 25.40 32.28 20.45
CA GLY A 451 26.03 31.17 19.76
C GLY A 451 25.19 29.89 19.66
N ALA A 452 23.92 29.87 20.08
CA ALA A 452 23.07 28.70 19.91
C ALA A 452 22.70 28.49 18.43
N ILE A 453 22.78 27.24 17.95
CA ILE A 453 22.40 26.86 16.58
C ILE A 453 20.89 26.62 16.54
N ASN A 454 20.15 27.39 15.76
CA ASN A 454 18.75 27.12 15.46
C ASN A 454 18.65 26.42 14.10
N CYS A 455 18.10 25.21 14.07
CA CYS A 455 17.77 24.51 12.84
C CYS A 455 16.27 24.36 12.71
N PHE A 456 15.73 24.56 11.51
CA PHE A 456 14.34 24.32 11.18
C PHE A 456 14.28 23.25 10.12
N VAL A 457 13.70 22.10 10.44
CA VAL A 457 13.55 20.98 9.52
C VAL A 457 12.14 20.99 8.96
N GLN A 458 12.04 21.05 7.62
CA GLN A 458 10.78 21.06 6.91
C GLN A 458 10.49 19.66 6.34
N LEU A 459 9.36 19.08 6.74
CA LEU A 459 8.68 18.00 6.02
C LEU A 459 7.58 18.59 5.12
N GLU A 460 6.83 17.76 4.40
CA GLU A 460 5.82 18.26 3.47
C GLU A 460 4.77 19.16 4.13
N ARG A 461 4.31 18.80 5.33
CA ARG A 461 3.28 19.54 6.08
C ARG A 461 3.68 19.81 7.52
N GLN A 462 4.96 19.79 7.83
CA GLN A 462 5.46 20.04 9.17
C GLN A 462 6.73 20.89 9.12
N LEU A 463 6.87 21.78 10.08
CA LEU A 463 8.09 22.55 10.31
C LEU A 463 8.48 22.41 11.78
N THR A 464 9.67 21.90 12.04
CA THR A 464 10.14 21.58 13.39
C THR A 464 11.43 22.34 13.69
N GLN A 465 11.45 23.06 14.81
CA GLN A 465 12.64 23.76 15.29
C GLN A 465 13.46 22.87 16.22
N PHE A 466 14.77 22.99 16.08
CA PHE A 466 15.80 22.41 16.93
C PHE A 466 16.73 23.53 17.39
N VAL A 467 17.08 23.55 18.67
CA VAL A 467 18.08 24.45 19.25
C VAL A 467 19.22 23.60 19.78
N ASP A 468 20.43 23.86 19.32
CA ASP A 468 21.62 23.01 19.55
C ASP A 468 21.27 21.52 19.31
N PHE A 469 20.61 21.26 18.17
CA PHE A 469 20.19 19.93 17.71
C PHE A 469 19.15 19.23 18.60
N LYS A 470 18.54 19.92 19.57
CA LYS A 470 17.45 19.41 20.39
C LYS A 470 16.12 20.00 19.95
N GLN A 471 15.13 19.14 19.69
CA GLN A 471 13.81 19.58 19.28
C GLN A 471 13.17 20.47 20.34
N THR A 472 12.66 21.64 19.95
CA THR A 472 12.02 22.61 20.85
C THR A 472 10.54 22.78 20.57
N GLN A 473 10.17 22.97 19.31
CA GLN A 473 8.78 23.18 18.91
C GLN A 473 8.53 22.67 17.48
N SER A 474 7.27 22.38 17.16
CA SER A 474 6.84 21.87 15.86
C SER A 474 5.47 22.41 15.51
N VAL A 475 5.26 22.71 14.23
CA VAL A 475 3.97 23.17 13.70
C VAL A 475 3.57 22.34 12.48
N ASN A 476 2.27 22.04 12.39
CA ASN A 476 1.68 21.48 11.18
C ASN A 476 1.32 22.60 10.21
N LEU A 477 1.86 22.53 9.00
CA LEU A 477 1.56 23.42 7.91
C LEU A 477 0.26 22.96 7.22
N PRO A 478 -0.66 23.87 6.86
CA PRO A 478 -1.92 23.52 6.22
C PRO A 478 -1.74 22.85 4.85
N LYS A 479 -0.58 23.00 4.21
CA LYS A 479 -0.24 22.48 2.89
C LYS A 479 1.29 22.48 2.71
N ALA A 480 1.75 21.95 1.58
CA ALA A 480 3.15 22.05 1.17
C ALA A 480 3.50 23.49 0.76
N PHE A 481 4.58 24.02 1.33
CA PHE A 481 5.14 25.31 0.99
C PHE A 481 6.59 25.18 0.53
N VAL A 482 7.02 26.09 -0.34
CA VAL A 482 8.44 26.38 -0.52
C VAL A 482 8.77 27.53 0.43
N LEU A 483 9.61 27.27 1.43
CA LEU A 483 9.94 28.25 2.46
C LEU A 483 11.25 28.98 2.13
N SER A 484 11.31 30.24 2.53
CA SER A 484 12.54 31.03 2.62
C SER A 484 12.64 31.62 4.03
N ARG A 485 13.81 31.51 4.65
CA ARG A 485 14.06 32.08 5.99
C ARG A 485 13.99 33.61 5.91
N HIS A 486 13.23 34.24 6.79
CA HIS A 486 13.07 35.70 6.91
C HIS A 486 13.46 36.13 8.32
N GLN A 487 13.93 37.35 8.57
CA GLN A 487 14.44 37.78 9.89
C GLN A 487 13.47 37.44 11.03
N ASN A 488 12.17 37.71 10.84
CA ASN A 488 11.11 37.46 11.82
C ASN A 488 10.31 36.15 11.58
N GLY A 489 10.88 35.15 10.91
CA GLY A 489 10.26 33.84 10.69
C GLY A 489 10.53 33.27 9.30
N PHE A 490 9.47 32.99 8.53
CA PHE A 490 9.56 32.45 7.17
C PHE A 490 8.57 33.12 6.23
N VAL A 491 8.95 33.16 4.95
CA VAL A 491 8.01 33.43 3.86
C VAL A 491 7.77 32.12 3.11
N GLY A 492 6.50 31.75 2.98
CA GLY A 492 6.08 30.51 2.34
C GLY A 492 5.36 30.77 1.03
N LEU A 493 5.77 30.05 -0.01
CA LEU A 493 5.19 30.09 -1.33
C LEU A 493 4.36 28.82 -1.59
N ASP A 494 3.09 29.00 -1.94
CA ASP A 494 2.18 27.93 -2.36
C ASP A 494 2.11 27.85 -3.88
N ARG A 495 2.86 26.91 -4.47
CA ARG A 495 2.88 26.67 -5.93
C ARG A 495 1.54 26.18 -6.48
N SER A 496 0.68 25.61 -5.63
CA SER A 496 -0.61 25.06 -6.01
C SER A 496 -1.77 26.07 -5.93
N ALA A 497 -1.53 27.24 -5.33
CA ALA A 497 -2.57 28.24 -5.05
C ALA A 497 -3.36 28.60 -6.32
N LEU A 498 -4.69 28.50 -6.29
CA LEU A 498 -5.59 28.98 -7.35
C LEU A 498 -5.59 30.53 -7.42
N PRO A 499 -6.09 31.16 -8.51
CA PRO A 499 -6.03 32.62 -8.70
C PRO A 499 -6.40 33.48 -7.48
N LYS A 500 -7.50 33.16 -6.81
CA LYS A 500 -8.01 33.90 -5.64
C LYS A 500 -7.47 33.41 -4.30
N GLN A 501 -6.61 32.39 -4.30
CA GLN A 501 -6.02 31.83 -3.09
C GLN A 501 -4.69 32.53 -2.78
N PRO A 502 -4.28 32.56 -1.49
CA PRO A 502 -3.01 33.15 -1.10
C PRO A 502 -1.85 32.32 -1.66
N PHE A 503 -1.01 32.99 -2.44
CA PHE A 503 0.21 32.51 -3.04
C PHE A 503 1.39 32.65 -2.09
N LEU A 504 1.48 33.81 -1.43
CA LEU A 504 2.54 34.15 -0.48
C LEU A 504 1.96 34.18 0.93
N TRP A 505 2.70 33.59 1.86
CA TRP A 505 2.37 33.48 3.27
C TRP A 505 3.54 33.96 4.11
N PHE A 506 3.24 34.50 5.29
CA PHE A 506 4.21 34.82 6.31
C PHE A 506 3.99 33.90 7.50
N ILE A 507 5.03 33.28 8.00
CA ILE A 507 5.02 32.41 9.18
C ILE A 507 5.91 33.08 10.21
N ASP A 508 5.34 33.61 11.29
CA ASP A 508 6.14 34.28 12.31
C ASP A 508 6.93 33.28 13.19
N GLU A 509 7.79 33.80 14.07
CA GLU A 509 8.62 32.97 14.98
C GLU A 509 7.80 32.12 15.97
N SER A 510 6.53 32.48 16.18
CA SER A 510 5.56 31.69 16.95
C SER A 510 4.80 30.70 16.07
N PHE A 511 5.24 30.50 14.82
CA PHE A 511 4.64 29.64 13.81
C PHE A 511 3.20 29.98 13.43
N LYS A 512 2.76 31.24 13.62
CA LYS A 512 1.44 31.67 13.15
C LYS A 512 1.51 32.07 11.69
N LEU A 513 0.61 31.48 10.89
CA LEU A 513 0.51 31.73 9.46
C LEU A 513 -0.39 32.94 9.18
N LYS A 514 0.10 33.84 8.33
CA LYS A 514 -0.60 35.03 7.85
C LYS A 514 -0.57 35.03 6.32
N GLN A 515 -1.71 35.30 5.70
CA GLN A 515 -1.81 35.43 4.25
C GLN A 515 -1.23 36.78 3.84
N VAL A 516 -0.37 36.80 2.82
CA VAL A 516 0.28 38.03 2.36
C VAL A 516 -0.29 38.48 1.03
N LEU A 517 -0.21 37.62 0.01
CA LEU A 517 -0.53 37.98 -1.37
C LEU A 517 -1.17 36.82 -2.11
N THR A 518 -2.24 37.06 -2.88
CA THR A 518 -2.85 36.06 -3.77
C THR A 518 -2.18 35.99 -5.14
N CYS A 519 -2.33 34.87 -5.84
CA CYS A 519 -1.85 34.70 -7.22
C CYS A 519 -2.34 35.83 -8.15
N GLN A 520 -3.63 36.20 -8.05
CA GLN A 520 -4.24 37.25 -8.87
C GLN A 520 -3.69 38.64 -8.52
N GLN A 521 -3.44 38.94 -7.24
CA GLN A 521 -2.83 40.21 -6.84
C GLN A 521 -1.38 40.31 -7.33
N LEU A 522 -0.58 39.25 -7.20
CA LEU A 522 0.79 39.22 -7.74
C LEU A 522 0.81 39.48 -9.25
N TYR A 523 -0.04 38.77 -9.99
CA TYR A 523 -0.21 39.01 -11.42
C TYR A 523 -0.59 40.47 -11.72
N THR A 524 -1.53 41.04 -10.97
CA THR A 524 -1.97 42.43 -11.14
C THR A 524 -0.83 43.41 -10.91
N ILE A 525 0.01 43.18 -9.90
CA ILE A 525 1.22 43.97 -9.62
C ILE A 525 2.18 43.92 -10.82
N ILE A 526 2.43 42.71 -11.35
CA ILE A 526 3.35 42.49 -12.47
C ILE A 526 2.87 43.23 -13.73
N VAL A 527 1.64 42.99 -14.17
CA VAL A 527 1.13 43.55 -15.44
C VAL A 527 0.85 45.04 -15.40
N ASN A 528 0.70 45.62 -14.20
CA ASN A 528 0.54 47.06 -14.03
C ASN A 528 1.87 47.81 -13.82
N SER A 529 2.99 47.09 -13.70
CA SER A 529 4.30 47.72 -13.63
C SER A 529 4.63 48.42 -14.95
N HIS A 530 5.23 49.61 -14.86
CA HIS A 530 5.60 50.40 -16.04
C HIS A 530 6.46 49.59 -17.02
N GLU A 531 7.42 48.82 -16.49
CA GLU A 531 8.35 48.03 -17.27
C GLU A 531 7.68 46.90 -18.06
N VAL A 532 6.76 46.15 -17.43
CA VAL A 532 6.02 45.09 -18.12
C VAL A 532 5.01 45.67 -19.11
N GLN A 533 4.37 46.80 -18.79
CA GLN A 533 3.46 47.48 -19.72
C GLN A 533 4.18 48.00 -20.96
N GLN A 534 5.36 48.61 -20.79
CA GLN A 534 6.19 49.04 -21.90
C GLN A 534 6.57 47.85 -22.78
N TRP A 535 6.98 46.75 -22.16
CA TRP A 535 7.36 45.55 -22.89
C TRP A 535 6.19 44.89 -23.64
N HIS A 536 5.02 44.84 -23.01
CA HIS A 536 3.80 44.31 -23.63
C HIS A 536 3.50 45.05 -24.94
N LYS A 537 3.56 46.39 -24.92
CA LYS A 537 3.40 47.25 -26.10
C LYS A 537 4.43 46.97 -27.21
N GLU A 538 5.66 46.60 -26.85
CA GLU A 538 6.74 46.35 -27.80
C GLU A 538 6.63 44.98 -28.50
N LYS A 539 6.05 43.96 -27.86
CA LYS A 539 6.12 42.57 -28.35
C LYS A 539 4.85 42.00 -28.93
N LEU A 540 3.65 42.39 -28.48
CA LEU A 540 2.43 41.62 -28.82
C LEU A 540 1.18 42.46 -29.03
N ALA A 541 0.32 41.99 -29.94
CA ALA A 541 -1.00 42.55 -30.22
C ALA A 541 -2.11 41.98 -29.31
N GLN A 542 -1.86 40.89 -28.57
CA GLN A 542 -2.85 40.25 -27.69
C GLN A 542 -2.55 40.48 -26.20
N PRO A 543 -3.59 40.58 -25.35
CA PRO A 543 -3.42 40.82 -23.92
C PRO A 543 -2.75 39.63 -23.22
N TYR A 544 -1.71 39.89 -22.41
CA TYR A 544 -1.20 38.90 -21.47
C TYR A 544 -2.26 38.69 -20.40
N THR A 545 -2.68 37.45 -20.16
CA THR A 545 -3.72 37.16 -19.16
C THR A 545 -3.14 36.37 -17.99
N LEU A 546 -3.87 36.36 -16.87
CA LEU A 546 -3.51 35.56 -15.70
C LEU A 546 -3.32 34.07 -16.05
N LEU A 547 -4.10 33.55 -17.00
CA LEU A 547 -3.97 32.15 -17.42
C LEU A 547 -2.66 31.91 -18.18
N HIS A 548 -2.27 32.83 -19.07
CA HIS A 548 -0.96 32.77 -19.74
C HIS A 548 0.18 32.77 -18.71
N TRP A 549 0.14 33.72 -17.78
CA TRP A 549 1.14 33.81 -16.71
C TRP A 549 1.24 32.52 -15.88
N ARG A 550 0.12 31.93 -15.49
CA ARG A 550 0.13 30.66 -14.74
C ARG A 550 0.68 29.49 -15.54
N ASN A 551 0.37 29.42 -16.82
CA ASN A 551 0.87 28.36 -17.70
C ASN A 551 2.36 28.52 -18.02
N GLU A 552 2.96 29.69 -17.80
CA GLU A 552 4.41 29.92 -17.99
C GLU A 552 5.20 29.79 -16.67
N ASN A 553 4.51 29.92 -15.52
CA ASN A 553 5.12 29.98 -14.18
C ASN A 553 5.00 28.70 -13.37
N TYR A 554 5.56 27.60 -13.88
CA TYR A 554 5.56 26.33 -13.16
C TYR A 554 6.50 26.30 -11.94
N ASN A 555 7.46 27.23 -11.83
CA ASN A 555 8.48 27.19 -10.77
C ASN A 555 8.94 28.59 -10.33
N PRO A 556 8.08 29.37 -9.64
CA PRO A 556 8.51 30.63 -9.04
C PRO A 556 9.51 30.36 -7.91
N HIS A 557 10.48 31.26 -7.79
CA HIS A 557 11.51 31.21 -6.76
C HIS A 557 11.36 32.40 -5.81
N VAL A 558 11.60 32.15 -4.52
CA VAL A 558 11.53 33.15 -3.46
C VAL A 558 12.83 33.08 -2.66
N GLN A 559 13.45 34.23 -2.44
CA GLN A 559 14.67 34.38 -1.66
C GLN A 559 14.51 35.59 -0.74
N SER A 560 14.97 35.49 0.50
CA SER A 560 15.04 36.64 1.41
C SER A 560 16.40 37.30 1.30
N LEU A 561 16.40 38.61 1.25
CA LEU A 561 17.57 39.47 1.14
C LEU A 561 17.60 40.40 2.34
N ASN A 562 18.63 40.30 3.16
CA ASN A 562 18.86 41.24 4.26
C ASN A 562 20.02 42.18 3.88
N HIS A 563 19.72 43.47 3.71
CA HIS A 563 20.73 44.48 3.40
C HIS A 563 20.41 45.79 4.11
N LEU A 564 21.40 46.37 4.81
CA LEU A 564 21.24 47.62 5.58
C LEU A 564 19.99 47.64 6.47
N ALA A 565 19.73 46.53 7.18
CA ALA A 565 18.55 46.31 8.03
C ALA A 565 17.18 46.38 7.30
N LYS A 566 17.18 46.27 5.97
CA LYS A 566 15.97 46.04 5.17
C LYS A 566 15.87 44.56 4.85
N ASP A 567 14.78 43.92 5.28
CA ASP A 567 14.44 42.55 4.92
C ASP A 567 13.47 42.59 3.72
N VAL A 568 13.95 42.07 2.59
CA VAL A 568 13.28 42.14 1.30
C VAL A 568 13.18 40.75 0.68
N ILE A 569 12.00 40.42 0.22
CA ILE A 569 11.72 39.19 -0.50
C ILE A 569 11.87 39.45 -1.99
N LEU A 570 12.79 38.72 -2.61
CA LEU A 570 12.93 38.63 -4.05
C LEU A 570 12.05 37.49 -4.57
N ILE A 571 11.08 37.81 -5.41
CA ILE A 571 10.31 36.83 -6.18
C ILE A 571 10.79 36.88 -7.63
N ARG A 572 11.31 35.74 -8.11
CA ARG A 572 11.57 35.53 -9.54
C ARG A 572 10.39 34.79 -10.17
N THR A 573 9.82 35.41 -11.19
CA THR A 573 8.76 34.86 -12.04
C THR A 573 9.13 35.02 -13.51
N LYS A 574 8.29 34.51 -14.40
CA LYS A 574 8.39 34.64 -15.84
C LYS A 574 7.22 35.47 -16.34
N VAL A 575 7.48 36.32 -17.31
CA VAL A 575 6.45 36.92 -18.14
C VAL A 575 6.92 36.67 -19.56
N TYR A 576 6.14 35.98 -20.38
CA TYR A 576 6.59 35.51 -21.70
C TYR A 576 7.92 34.72 -21.60
N PHE A 577 8.93 35.16 -22.37
CA PHE A 577 10.26 34.53 -22.44
C PHE A 577 11.34 35.27 -21.63
N CYS A 578 10.95 36.11 -20.66
CA CYS A 578 11.91 36.81 -19.79
C CYS A 578 11.56 36.61 -18.32
N SER A 579 12.60 36.62 -17.49
CA SER A 579 12.43 36.65 -16.03
C SER A 579 12.10 38.06 -15.54
N VAL A 580 11.19 38.13 -14.58
CA VAL A 580 10.83 39.35 -13.84
C VAL A 580 11.18 39.12 -12.38
N LEU A 581 11.88 40.08 -11.80
CA LEU A 581 12.31 40.13 -10.42
C LEU A 581 11.44 41.15 -9.68
N ILE A 582 10.89 40.75 -8.54
CA ILE A 582 9.96 41.56 -7.75
C ILE A 582 10.52 41.63 -6.35
N PHE A 583 10.82 42.85 -5.90
CA PHE A 583 11.33 43.12 -4.56
C PHE A 583 10.17 43.58 -3.68
N LEU A 584 9.84 42.78 -2.66
CA LEU A 584 8.76 43.03 -1.73
C LEU A 584 9.31 43.18 -0.31
N LYS A 585 8.91 44.22 0.40
CA LYS A 585 9.00 44.20 1.86
C LYS A 585 7.81 43.43 2.40
N VAL A 586 8.03 42.44 3.27
CA VAL A 586 6.96 41.67 3.89
C VAL A 586 7.03 41.86 5.41
N SER A 587 5.93 42.24 6.02
CA SER A 587 5.85 42.40 7.48
C SER A 587 4.43 42.11 7.97
N ASP A 588 4.29 41.12 8.84
CA ASP A 588 3.05 40.83 9.56
C ASP A 588 1.80 40.64 8.66
N GLY A 589 1.94 39.89 7.56
CA GLY A 589 0.85 39.69 6.59
C GLY A 589 0.64 40.86 5.61
N MET A 590 1.34 41.96 5.78
CA MET A 590 1.35 43.09 4.85
C MET A 590 2.55 42.99 3.90
N TYR A 591 2.42 43.59 2.72
CA TYR A 591 3.51 43.72 1.78
C TYR A 591 3.56 45.12 1.17
N GLU A 592 4.75 45.54 0.78
CA GLU A 592 5.03 46.75 0.02
C GLU A 592 5.91 46.39 -1.17
N VAL A 593 5.52 46.82 -2.38
CA VAL A 593 6.32 46.61 -3.59
C VAL A 593 7.40 47.68 -3.64
N ILE A 594 8.66 47.28 -3.48
CA ILE A 594 9.81 48.19 -3.52
C ILE A 594 10.18 48.48 -4.98
N ASN A 595 10.34 47.42 -5.76
CA ASN A 595 10.72 47.53 -7.16
C ASN A 595 10.31 46.30 -7.96
N ILE A 596 10.13 46.48 -9.27
CA ILE A 596 9.95 45.40 -10.24
C ILE A 596 10.96 45.66 -11.34
N PHE A 597 11.69 44.62 -11.71
CA PHE A 597 12.77 44.68 -12.67
C PHE A 597 12.71 43.50 -13.66
N ARG A 598 12.88 43.74 -14.96
CA ARG A 598 12.86 42.72 -16.01
C ARG A 598 14.26 42.42 -16.52
N LEU A 599 14.60 41.13 -16.61
CA LEU A 599 15.81 40.68 -17.31
C LEU A 599 15.62 40.73 -18.83
N HIS A 600 16.57 41.36 -19.53
CA HIS A 600 16.43 41.66 -20.96
C HIS A 600 16.77 40.50 -21.90
N LYS A 601 17.67 39.60 -21.49
CA LYS A 601 18.30 38.65 -22.41
C LYS A 601 17.78 37.22 -22.31
N ALA A 602 17.24 36.80 -21.17
CA ALA A 602 16.82 35.41 -20.99
C ALA A 602 15.88 35.19 -19.80
N VAL A 603 15.48 33.93 -19.67
CA VAL A 603 14.85 33.37 -18.47
C VAL A 603 15.95 32.90 -17.52
N SER A 604 16.13 33.63 -16.42
CA SER A 604 17.01 33.20 -15.33
C SER A 604 16.44 31.98 -14.63
N ILE A 605 17.29 31.00 -14.35
CA ILE A 605 16.90 29.77 -13.65
C ILE A 605 17.31 29.89 -12.18
N SER A 606 18.50 30.40 -11.94
CA SER A 606 19.07 30.66 -10.62
C SER A 606 19.36 32.14 -10.44
N VAL A 607 19.26 32.60 -9.20
CA VAL A 607 19.58 33.96 -8.79
C VAL A 607 20.24 33.87 -7.43
N ASP A 608 21.28 34.67 -7.22
CA ASP A 608 21.86 34.90 -5.91
C ASP A 608 22.09 36.39 -5.71
N ALA A 609 22.14 36.83 -4.46
CA ALA A 609 22.43 38.21 -4.12
C ALA A 609 23.31 38.30 -2.87
N THR A 610 24.29 39.20 -2.92
CA THR A 610 25.15 39.51 -1.78
C THR A 610 25.20 41.02 -1.56
N PRO A 611 25.24 41.49 -0.30
CA PRO A 611 25.64 42.85 0.02
C PRO A 611 27.00 43.20 -0.60
N HIS A 612 27.14 44.42 -1.09
CA HIS A 612 28.40 44.97 -1.59
C HIS A 612 28.48 46.47 -1.28
N HIS A 613 29.25 46.83 -0.25
CA HIS A 613 29.27 48.20 0.30
C HIS A 613 27.84 48.66 0.66
N ASP A 614 27.41 49.83 0.15
CA ASP A 614 26.06 50.35 0.32
C ASP A 614 25.04 49.74 -0.68
N ASN A 615 25.52 48.98 -1.67
CA ASN A 615 24.74 48.40 -2.76
C ASN A 615 24.49 46.89 -2.55
N ILE A 616 23.65 46.31 -3.39
CA ILE A 616 23.44 44.85 -3.48
C ILE A 616 23.91 44.39 -4.85
N MET A 617 24.77 43.38 -4.88
CA MET A 617 25.13 42.69 -6.10
C MET A 617 24.23 41.48 -6.29
N LEU A 618 23.52 41.47 -7.40
CA LEU A 618 22.68 40.36 -7.82
C LEU A 618 23.33 39.66 -9.01
N CYS A 619 23.33 38.33 -9.03
CA CYS A 619 23.80 37.54 -10.16
C CYS A 619 22.70 36.58 -10.63
N CYS A 620 22.33 36.69 -11.90
CA CYS A 620 21.27 35.91 -12.52
C CYS A 620 21.86 34.95 -13.55
N GLY A 621 21.81 33.64 -13.28
CA GLY A 621 22.37 32.60 -14.14
C GLY A 621 21.33 32.03 -15.11
N TYR A 622 21.70 31.92 -16.39
CA TYR A 622 20.83 31.39 -17.43
C TYR A 622 21.58 30.72 -18.58
N LEU A 623 20.89 29.82 -19.27
CA LEU A 623 21.28 29.33 -20.58
C LEU A 623 20.72 30.28 -21.65
N ASN A 624 21.61 30.90 -22.43
CA ASN A 624 21.19 31.73 -23.53
C ASN A 624 20.84 30.87 -24.75
N MET A 625 19.55 30.71 -25.02
CA MET A 625 19.06 29.86 -26.12
C MET A 625 19.49 30.32 -27.51
N ASN A 626 19.92 31.58 -27.68
CA ASN A 626 20.31 32.11 -28.99
C ASN A 626 21.71 31.66 -29.43
N ASP A 627 22.65 31.54 -28.49
CA ASP A 627 24.06 31.18 -28.74
C ASP A 627 24.48 29.90 -28.00
N ASN A 628 23.53 29.29 -27.27
CA ASN A 628 23.68 28.08 -26.47
C ASN A 628 24.77 28.18 -25.40
N ASN A 629 25.11 29.37 -24.91
CA ASN A 629 26.15 29.57 -23.90
C ASN A 629 25.57 29.80 -22.51
N VAL A 630 26.28 29.31 -21.49
CA VAL A 630 26.03 29.72 -20.11
C VAL A 630 26.42 31.18 -19.93
N SER A 631 25.46 31.94 -19.44
CA SER A 631 25.52 33.39 -19.31
C SER A 631 25.07 33.81 -17.92
N CYS A 632 25.59 34.94 -17.45
CA CYS A 632 25.23 35.54 -16.19
C CYS A 632 25.03 37.04 -16.35
N ASP A 633 23.95 37.57 -15.78
CA ASP A 633 23.74 39.00 -15.64
C ASP A 633 24.13 39.42 -14.21
N PHE A 634 25.12 40.29 -14.10
CA PHE A 634 25.53 40.99 -12.89
C PHE A 634 24.78 42.30 -12.80
N ILE A 635 24.02 42.49 -11.73
CA ILE A 635 23.18 43.66 -11.54
C ILE A 635 23.54 44.29 -10.21
N GLU A 636 24.06 45.50 -10.27
CA GLU A 636 24.31 46.32 -9.09
C GLU A 636 23.03 47.10 -8.77
N LEU A 637 22.55 46.97 -7.54
CA LEU A 637 21.34 47.60 -7.05
C LEU A 637 21.68 48.64 -5.97
N GLU A 638 21.26 49.88 -6.18
CA GLU A 638 21.20 50.92 -5.14
C GLU A 638 19.74 51.01 -4.67
N ASP A 639 19.49 50.79 -3.38
CA ASP A 639 18.12 50.73 -2.80
C ASP A 639 17.16 49.83 -3.60
N PHE A 640 17.61 48.63 -3.96
CA PHE A 640 16.88 47.64 -4.76
C PHE A 640 16.50 48.11 -6.18
N ARG A 641 17.16 49.15 -6.70
CA ARG A 641 17.01 49.64 -8.07
C ARG A 641 18.30 49.42 -8.86
N PRO A 642 18.21 48.87 -10.09
CA PRO A 642 19.39 48.62 -10.90
C PRO A 642 20.05 49.94 -11.31
N ILE A 643 21.33 50.08 -10.97
CA ILE A 643 22.19 51.20 -11.39
C ILE A 643 23.18 50.76 -12.47
N ASN A 644 23.57 49.48 -12.48
CA ASN A 644 24.46 48.91 -13.48
C ASN A 644 24.06 47.47 -13.79
N ILE A 645 24.15 47.07 -15.06
CA ILE A 645 23.87 45.70 -15.53
C ILE A 645 24.98 45.29 -16.49
N THR A 646 25.72 44.25 -16.14
CA THR A 646 26.78 43.68 -16.98
C THR A 646 26.46 42.22 -17.28
N SER A 647 26.36 41.86 -18.56
CA SER A 647 26.19 40.46 -18.96
C SER A 647 27.53 39.86 -19.34
N VAL A 648 27.80 38.68 -18.82
CA VAL A 648 29.00 37.90 -19.12
C VAL A 648 28.58 36.57 -19.71
N GLN A 649 29.33 36.09 -20.71
CA GLN A 649 29.09 34.82 -21.38
C GLN A 649 30.34 33.96 -21.30
N ASN A 650 30.20 32.72 -20.83
CA ASN A 650 31.26 31.75 -20.98
C ASN A 650 31.28 31.28 -22.44
N ARG A 651 32.36 31.57 -23.17
CA ARG A 651 32.58 31.05 -24.52
C ARG A 651 33.30 29.71 -24.45
N SER A 652 32.63 28.69 -23.91
CA SER A 652 33.18 27.34 -23.91
C SER A 652 33.31 26.83 -25.35
N SER A 653 34.47 26.27 -25.70
CA SER A 653 34.76 25.77 -27.05
C SER A 653 34.17 24.38 -27.35
N ASN A 654 33.62 23.70 -26.34
CA ASN A 654 33.04 22.35 -26.43
C ASN A 654 31.51 22.39 -26.36
N ILE A 655 30.88 22.61 -27.52
CA ILE A 655 29.44 22.82 -27.74
C ILE A 655 28.56 21.58 -27.39
N THR A 656 29.15 20.40 -27.14
CA THR A 656 28.39 19.14 -27.21
C THR A 656 27.53 18.78 -25.99
N LYS A 657 27.66 19.47 -24.83
CA LYS A 657 26.84 19.23 -23.63
C LYS A 657 26.77 20.48 -22.75
N ILE A 658 25.99 21.48 -23.15
CA ILE A 658 25.70 22.64 -22.31
C ILE A 658 24.32 22.41 -21.67
N SER A 659 24.23 22.63 -20.36
CA SER A 659 23.04 22.43 -19.55
C SER A 659 22.74 23.66 -18.71
N ASP A 660 21.50 23.75 -18.21
CA ASP A 660 21.04 24.90 -17.42
C ASP A 660 21.92 25.20 -16.20
N VAL A 661 21.97 26.48 -15.81
CA VAL A 661 22.65 26.95 -14.58
C VAL A 661 21.71 26.75 -13.39
N HIS A 662 21.89 25.64 -12.68
CA HIS A 662 21.04 25.25 -11.56
C HIS A 662 21.23 26.12 -10.33
N GLN A 663 22.45 26.61 -10.13
CA GLN A 663 22.79 27.47 -9.01
C GLN A 663 23.84 28.49 -9.42
N VAL A 664 23.67 29.70 -8.92
CA VAL A 664 24.68 30.76 -8.91
C VAL A 664 25.04 30.99 -7.46
N GLN A 665 26.31 31.23 -7.17
CA GLN A 665 26.73 31.72 -5.86
C GLN A 665 27.77 32.82 -5.99
N LEU A 666 27.49 33.98 -5.40
CA LEU A 666 28.40 35.12 -5.33
C LEU A 666 29.35 34.93 -4.13
N ALA A 667 30.66 34.92 -4.37
CA ALA A 667 31.65 34.89 -3.29
C ALA A 667 31.96 36.29 -2.77
N ASN A 668 32.07 37.22 -3.70
CA ASN A 668 32.25 38.65 -3.46
C ASN A 668 31.80 39.39 -4.72
N SER A 669 32.05 40.70 -4.81
CA SER A 669 31.68 41.48 -6.00
C SER A 669 32.39 41.05 -7.28
N ASN A 670 33.49 40.31 -7.17
CA ASN A 670 34.40 40.02 -8.25
C ASN A 670 34.49 38.55 -8.59
N GLU A 671 33.83 37.65 -7.86
CA GLU A 671 33.91 36.21 -8.10
C GLU A 671 32.56 35.51 -7.94
N VAL A 672 32.24 34.65 -8.92
CA VAL A 672 31.01 33.86 -8.98
C VAL A 672 31.29 32.41 -9.29
N TYR A 673 30.50 31.54 -8.67
CA TYR A 673 30.47 30.11 -8.90
C TYR A 673 29.15 29.73 -9.55
N LEU A 674 29.21 28.97 -10.66
CA LEU A 674 28.06 28.50 -11.41
C LEU A 674 28.04 26.97 -11.38
N ASN A 675 26.92 26.40 -10.93
CA ASN A 675 26.64 24.97 -11.03
C ASN A 675 25.90 24.69 -12.35
N GLU A 676 26.60 24.11 -13.32
CA GLU A 676 25.96 23.56 -14.53
C GLU A 676 25.56 22.10 -14.28
N MET A 677 24.39 21.70 -14.79
CA MET A 677 23.95 20.30 -14.72
C MET A 677 25.02 19.32 -15.24
N ASN A 678 25.10 18.10 -14.69
CA ASN A 678 26.06 17.06 -15.10
C ASN A 678 27.54 17.27 -14.67
N ASN A 679 27.75 17.73 -13.42
CA ASN A 679 29.03 17.63 -12.70
C ASN A 679 30.06 18.74 -13.01
N LYS A 680 29.60 19.89 -13.49
CA LYS A 680 30.47 21.01 -13.85
C LYS A 680 30.30 22.19 -12.91
N LEU A 681 31.42 22.68 -12.41
CA LEU A 681 31.52 23.91 -11.65
C LEU A 681 32.31 24.92 -12.47
N ILE A 682 31.77 26.12 -12.66
CA ILE A 682 32.46 27.21 -13.33
C ILE A 682 32.71 28.31 -12.33
N ARG A 683 33.97 28.68 -12.16
CA ARG A 683 34.37 29.88 -11.44
C ARG A 683 34.61 31.00 -12.46
N TYR A 684 33.97 32.12 -12.26
CA TYR A 684 34.15 33.33 -13.07
C TYR A 684 34.71 34.46 -12.21
N ASN A 685 35.82 35.05 -12.64
CA ASN A 685 36.40 36.24 -12.02
C ASN A 685 36.07 37.48 -12.85
N CYS A 686 35.30 38.39 -12.26
CA CYS A 686 34.81 39.61 -12.90
C CYS A 686 35.93 40.64 -13.12
N SER A 687 37.02 40.60 -12.36
CA SER A 687 38.09 41.62 -12.44
C SER A 687 38.96 41.46 -13.67
N ASP A 688 39.25 40.23 -14.07
CA ASP A 688 40.07 39.90 -15.24
C ASP A 688 39.28 39.21 -16.36
N ASN A 689 37.97 38.99 -16.16
CA ASN A 689 37.06 38.34 -17.10
C ASN A 689 37.51 36.92 -17.48
N THR A 690 38.02 36.17 -16.50
CA THR A 690 38.48 34.79 -16.68
C THR A 690 37.47 33.76 -16.20
N PHE A 691 37.39 32.65 -16.92
CA PHE A 691 36.58 31.48 -16.57
C PHE A 691 37.51 30.30 -16.27
N VAL A 692 37.23 29.60 -15.16
CA VAL A 692 37.89 28.34 -14.80
C VAL A 692 36.80 27.28 -14.64
N GLU A 693 36.87 26.25 -15.47
CA GLU A 693 35.94 25.12 -15.44
C GLU A 693 36.55 23.96 -14.65
N TYR A 694 35.79 23.41 -13.71
CA TYR A 694 36.10 22.18 -12.98
C TYR A 694 35.07 21.13 -13.37
N SER A 695 35.53 19.91 -13.65
CA SER A 695 34.68 18.77 -13.97
C SER A 695 34.94 17.65 -12.98
N PHE A 696 33.90 17.20 -12.28
CA PHE A 696 34.02 16.14 -11.30
C PHE A 696 33.61 14.80 -11.93
N GLU A 697 34.60 13.95 -12.20
CA GLU A 697 34.34 12.60 -12.70
C GLU A 697 33.58 11.80 -11.63
N HIS A 698 32.48 11.15 -12.02
CA HIS A 698 31.65 10.30 -11.16
C HIS A 698 30.87 10.98 -10.01
N GLU A 699 30.96 12.31 -9.83
CA GLU A 699 30.21 13.05 -8.79
C GLU A 699 29.12 13.96 -9.38
N GLU A 700 27.84 13.67 -9.14
CA GLU A 700 26.76 14.61 -9.48
C GLU A 700 26.76 15.79 -8.50
N LEU A 701 27.07 17.00 -8.98
CA LEU A 701 27.08 18.22 -8.17
C LEU A 701 25.67 18.75 -7.92
N TYR A 702 25.21 18.71 -6.66
CA TYR A 702 23.88 19.17 -6.27
C TYR A 702 23.88 20.61 -5.78
N LYS A 703 24.85 20.99 -4.95
CA LYS A 703 24.90 22.33 -4.35
C LYS A 703 26.32 22.81 -4.08
N ILE A 704 26.49 24.11 -4.25
CA ILE A 704 27.65 24.90 -3.85
C ILE A 704 27.24 25.76 -2.65
N THR A 705 28.08 25.79 -1.61
CA THR A 705 27.92 26.72 -0.49
C THR A 705 29.29 27.34 -0.15
N LEU A 706 29.39 28.67 -0.12
CA LEU A 706 30.58 29.39 0.29
C LEU A 706 30.58 29.63 1.80
N SER A 707 31.75 29.53 2.43
CA SER A 707 31.90 29.73 3.88
C SER A 707 31.86 31.18 4.33
N THR A 708 31.77 32.13 3.40
CA THR A 708 32.01 33.55 3.66
C THR A 708 31.16 34.05 4.83
N HIS A 709 31.85 34.58 5.83
CA HIS A 709 31.20 35.28 6.93
C HIS A 709 30.46 36.49 6.37
N PRO A 710 29.27 36.85 6.89
CA PRO A 710 28.80 38.22 6.72
C PRO A 710 29.86 39.11 7.36
N THR A 711 30.65 39.78 6.52
CA THR A 711 31.59 40.83 6.92
C THR A 711 30.86 42.01 7.54
#